data_AF-A0A3N5SKA2-F1
#
_entry.id   AF-A0A3N5SKA2-F1
#
_cell.length_a   1.000
_cell.length_b   1.000
_cell.length_c   1.000
_cell.angle_alpha   90.00
_cell.angle_beta   90.00
_cell.angle_gamma   90.00
#
_symmetry.space_group_name_H-M   'P 1'
#
loop_
_entity.id
_entity.type
_entity.pdbx_description
1 polymer ?
#
loop_
_entity_poly.entity_id
_entity_poly.type
_entity_poly.pdbx_seq_one_letter_code
_entity_poly.pdbx_strand_id
1 'polypeptide(L)'
;MPACRAVSVVSVALALICGSVSPAWSADEKPKDFLKINRVEVQPLVAATERLVEALDFVGSPLTDDEKRALKAAAKETDPLVTVAAIQKVLDPHCVVGITINAESRVSVIEGPAKKELTQQGWRTFLVKVQNMAGITPELKIESPNLAPLYKRSSGSPSPKSEVTPADVPNRWLDAAFFTGQPQKPTLSGLELEYRVLQLYSRDVGKREAGLGFNVGQGTQDIGFRNTVPVLFNCLPAVELVLGVRDFDGKPSTAAFVFRDKMGRVYPNPARRLAPDFFFHNQIYRADGESVHLPPGEYSVEVSRGPEYRVATHTVFVRTGVTSQKQDFQLNRWIHPATRRWFSGDHHVHAAGCAHYENPTEGVTPADMMRHILGEDLNVGCVLSWGPCWYTQKQYFEGKTSALSRPNYLMRYDVEVSGFPSSHAGHLCLLRLTEDDYPGAEYIEQWPSWTQPVLAWGKKQGGVVGYSHSGWGLELPDVMPDGSRQFRGRNPAGGWNGKAADKLPDLAMPRFDGIGANEYVVTTTTGVCDFISAVDTPSIWELNVWYHTLNCGMTSRISGETDFPCIYGDKVGLGRIYVKLGEKEELNYDNWVDGLKTGRSYCGDGLSHILDFKVNDVAVGEPGSAGKISTLALDKAGRVKVSFDVAAYLASEKPTPETDAIRKRRLDEKPYWNLERSRMGDSR
;
A
#
# COMPACT_ATOMS: atom_id res chain seq x y z
N MET A 1 -32.42 -43.21 39.03
CA MET A 1 -33.31 -42.68 40.09
C MET A 1 -32.44 -42.20 41.25
N PRO A 2 -32.79 -41.11 41.94
CA PRO A 2 -33.63 -39.96 41.52
C PRO A 2 -32.89 -38.61 41.84
N ALA A 3 -33.35 -37.41 41.51
CA ALA A 3 -34.69 -36.94 41.17
C ALA A 3 -34.63 -35.70 40.25
N CYS A 4 -35.44 -35.72 39.20
CA CYS A 4 -35.95 -34.56 38.49
C CYS A 4 -36.87 -33.71 39.39
N ARG A 5 -36.92 -32.39 39.15
CA ARG A 5 -38.14 -31.60 39.36
C ARG A 5 -38.35 -30.60 38.22
N ALA A 6 -39.55 -30.69 37.66
CA ALA A 6 -40.15 -29.83 36.66
C ALA A 6 -40.81 -28.59 37.30
N VAL A 7 -40.94 -27.50 36.52
CA VAL A 7 -41.89 -26.40 36.74
C VAL A 7 -42.31 -25.92 35.35
N SER A 8 -43.44 -26.41 34.82
CA SER A 8 -44.78 -25.83 34.85
C SER A 8 -44.94 -24.55 34.03
N VAL A 9 -45.50 -24.73 32.83
CA VAL A 9 -46.12 -23.72 31.98
C VAL A 9 -47.45 -23.33 32.62
N VAL A 10 -47.63 -22.04 32.91
CA VAL A 10 -48.92 -21.47 33.33
C VAL A 10 -49.49 -20.66 32.17
N SER A 11 -50.55 -21.20 31.58
CA SER A 11 -51.48 -20.50 30.71
C SER A 11 -52.39 -19.61 31.56
N VAL A 12 -52.45 -18.32 31.25
CA VAL A 12 -53.52 -17.44 31.74
C VAL A 12 -54.28 -16.91 30.53
N ALA A 13 -55.52 -17.37 30.41
CA ALA A 13 -56.56 -16.77 29.60
C ALA A 13 -57.42 -15.88 30.50
N LEU A 14 -57.71 -14.66 30.04
CA LEU A 14 -58.79 -13.75 30.42
C LEU A 14 -58.62 -12.57 29.43
N ALA A 15 -59.60 -11.89 28.86
CA ALA A 15 -61.04 -12.04 28.69
C ALA A 15 -61.43 -10.86 27.77
N LEU A 16 -62.33 -11.08 26.80
CA LEU A 16 -62.83 -10.02 25.92
C LEU A 16 -63.59 -8.95 26.73
N ILE A 17 -63.28 -7.67 26.50
CA ILE A 17 -64.20 -6.55 26.70
C ILE A 17 -64.22 -5.71 25.42
N CYS A 18 -65.42 -5.61 24.84
CA CYS A 18 -65.75 -4.77 23.70
C CYS A 18 -65.67 -3.27 24.02
N GLY A 19 -65.22 -2.50 23.03
CA GLY A 19 -65.82 -1.19 22.73
C GLY A 19 -65.07 0.05 23.21
N SER A 20 -64.26 0.63 22.33
CA SER A 20 -64.33 2.07 22.03
C SER A 20 -63.61 2.39 20.73
N VAL A 21 -64.34 3.03 19.84
CA VAL A 21 -63.86 3.59 18.57
C VAL A 21 -63.00 4.80 18.92
N SER A 22 -61.79 4.87 18.38
CA SER A 22 -60.95 6.07 18.38
C SER A 22 -60.14 6.14 17.09
N PRO A 23 -59.90 7.35 16.57
CA PRO A 23 -59.91 7.62 15.15
C PRO A 23 -58.60 7.21 14.49
N ALA A 24 -58.71 6.77 13.23
CA ALA A 24 -57.60 6.68 12.32
C ALA A 24 -56.88 8.05 12.26
N TRP A 25 -55.67 8.12 12.83
CA TRP A 25 -54.70 9.14 12.43
C TRP A 25 -54.19 8.78 11.05
N SER A 26 -54.95 9.22 10.04
CA SER A 26 -54.44 9.46 8.70
C SER A 26 -53.52 10.67 8.77
N ALA A 27 -52.23 10.44 9.05
CA ALA A 27 -51.20 11.42 8.77
C ALA A 27 -50.85 11.36 7.26
N ASP A 28 -51.76 11.86 6.43
CA ASP A 28 -51.40 12.38 5.10
C ASP A 28 -50.70 13.73 5.33
N GLU A 29 -49.48 13.70 5.88
CA GLU A 29 -48.56 14.83 5.75
C GLU A 29 -48.11 14.85 4.29
N LYS A 30 -48.64 15.81 3.52
CA LYS A 30 -48.08 16.16 2.21
C LYS A 30 -46.57 16.31 2.38
N PRO A 31 -45.73 15.69 1.51
CA PRO A 31 -44.29 15.88 1.58
C PRO A 31 -43.98 17.38 1.57
N LYS A 32 -43.24 17.87 2.55
CA LYS A 32 -42.64 19.22 2.47
C LYS A 32 -41.85 19.27 1.16
N ASP A 33 -42.14 20.24 0.30
CA ASP A 33 -41.45 20.43 -0.98
C ASP A 33 -39.92 20.49 -0.74
N PHE A 34 -39.18 19.52 -1.28
CA PHE A 34 -37.72 19.40 -1.14
C PHE A 34 -37.01 20.49 -1.98
N LEU A 35 -36.63 21.60 -1.33
CA LEU A 35 -35.94 22.75 -1.93
C LEU A 35 -36.47 23.15 -3.32
N LYS A 36 -37.73 23.56 -3.41
CA LYS A 36 -38.33 23.95 -4.69
C LYS A 36 -37.70 25.23 -5.25
N ILE A 37 -37.02 25.12 -6.39
CA ILE A 37 -36.34 26.25 -7.05
C ILE A 37 -37.06 26.53 -8.36
N ASN A 38 -37.49 27.79 -8.55
CA ASN A 38 -38.24 28.20 -9.74
C ASN A 38 -37.46 29.19 -10.63
N ARG A 39 -36.34 29.72 -10.13
CA ARG A 39 -35.53 30.74 -10.81
C ARG A 39 -34.22 30.10 -11.22
N VAL A 40 -34.07 29.78 -12.50
CA VAL A 40 -32.82 29.31 -13.10
C VAL A 40 -32.97 29.40 -14.62
N GLU A 41 -31.89 29.79 -15.30
CA GLU A 41 -31.87 29.83 -16.76
C GLU A 41 -32.04 28.41 -17.34
N VAL A 42 -33.07 28.23 -18.17
CA VAL A 42 -33.51 26.90 -18.64
C VAL A 42 -32.43 26.23 -19.49
N GLN A 43 -31.87 26.96 -20.46
CA GLN A 43 -30.90 26.40 -21.40
C GLN A 43 -29.67 25.81 -20.69
N PRO A 44 -28.96 26.53 -19.78
CA PRO A 44 -27.81 25.97 -19.10
C PRO A 44 -28.19 24.87 -18.11
N LEU A 45 -29.38 24.91 -17.49
CA LEU A 45 -29.88 23.81 -16.65
C LEU A 45 -30.11 22.52 -17.45
N VAL A 46 -30.74 22.61 -18.62
CA VAL A 46 -30.97 21.46 -19.51
C VAL A 46 -29.62 20.87 -19.93
N ALA A 47 -28.68 21.70 -20.37
CA ALA A 47 -27.35 21.23 -20.76
C ALA A 47 -26.57 20.61 -19.58
N ALA A 48 -26.72 21.14 -18.37
CA ALA A 48 -26.13 20.54 -17.16
C ALA A 48 -26.77 19.19 -16.80
N THR A 49 -28.08 19.08 -17.01
CA THR A 49 -28.85 17.84 -16.79
C THR A 49 -28.41 16.75 -17.77
N GLU A 50 -28.20 17.07 -19.04
CA GLU A 50 -27.67 16.13 -20.03
C GLU A 50 -26.30 15.57 -19.61
N ARG A 51 -25.37 16.46 -19.22
CA ARG A 51 -24.06 16.05 -18.69
C ARG A 51 -24.17 15.25 -17.39
N LEU A 52 -25.18 15.51 -16.55
CA LEU A 52 -25.42 14.74 -15.34
C LEU A 52 -25.87 13.31 -15.68
N VAL A 53 -26.78 13.15 -16.65
CA VAL A 53 -27.24 11.84 -17.10
C VAL A 53 -26.08 11.04 -17.69
N GLU A 54 -25.23 11.66 -18.51
CA GLU A 54 -24.01 11.02 -19.03
C GLU A 54 -23.05 10.61 -17.91
N ALA A 55 -22.86 11.47 -16.90
CA ALA A 55 -22.02 11.15 -15.74
C ALA A 55 -22.59 9.98 -14.92
N LEU A 56 -23.91 9.92 -14.72
CA LEU A 56 -24.59 8.82 -14.04
C LEU A 56 -24.43 7.49 -14.79
N ASP A 57 -24.54 7.52 -16.12
CA ASP A 57 -24.28 6.37 -16.98
C ASP A 57 -22.81 5.92 -16.86
N PHE A 58 -21.86 6.86 -16.88
CA PHE A 58 -20.43 6.59 -16.76
C PHE A 58 -20.05 5.97 -15.41
N VAL A 59 -20.59 6.46 -14.29
CA VAL A 59 -20.31 5.92 -12.95
C VAL A 59 -21.10 4.65 -12.62
N GLY A 60 -21.81 4.08 -13.60
CA GLY A 60 -22.54 2.82 -13.48
C GLY A 60 -23.82 2.91 -12.64
N SER A 61 -24.44 4.10 -12.56
CA SER A 61 -25.71 4.31 -11.85
C SER A 61 -26.73 5.02 -12.76
N PRO A 62 -27.07 4.42 -13.92
CA PRO A 62 -27.94 5.04 -14.92
C PRO A 62 -29.35 5.30 -14.35
N LEU A 63 -29.95 6.42 -14.74
CA LEU A 63 -31.38 6.63 -14.56
C LEU A 63 -32.19 5.60 -15.37
N THR A 64 -33.42 5.32 -14.94
CA THR A 64 -34.32 4.43 -15.68
C THR A 64 -34.68 5.03 -17.05
N ASP A 65 -35.08 4.17 -17.99
CA ASP A 65 -35.48 4.62 -19.33
C ASP A 65 -36.67 5.59 -19.30
N ASP A 66 -37.59 5.43 -18.34
CA ASP A 66 -38.71 6.34 -18.11
C ASP A 66 -38.24 7.72 -17.64
N GLU A 67 -37.30 7.76 -16.68
CA GLU A 67 -36.71 9.01 -16.20
C GLU A 67 -35.93 9.73 -17.31
N LYS A 68 -35.13 8.98 -18.10
CA LYS A 68 -34.43 9.53 -19.27
C LYS A 68 -35.41 10.10 -20.30
N ARG A 69 -36.53 9.42 -20.56
CA ARG A 69 -37.60 9.94 -21.43
C ARG A 69 -38.25 11.20 -20.86
N ALA A 70 -38.52 11.22 -19.55
CA ALA A 70 -39.12 12.38 -18.88
C ALA A 70 -38.19 13.61 -18.94
N LEU A 71 -36.89 13.45 -18.72
CA LEU A 71 -35.90 14.54 -18.85
C LEU A 71 -35.80 15.05 -20.29
N LYS A 72 -35.82 14.15 -21.28
CA LYS A 72 -35.84 14.53 -22.71
C LYS A 72 -37.12 15.27 -23.09
N ALA A 73 -38.25 14.92 -22.49
CA ALA A 73 -39.51 15.63 -22.69
C ALA A 73 -39.46 17.02 -22.03
N ALA A 74 -38.95 17.12 -20.80
CA ALA A 74 -38.76 18.39 -20.10
C ALA A 74 -37.86 19.35 -20.88
N ALA A 75 -36.78 18.85 -21.49
CA ALA A 75 -35.87 19.66 -22.32
C ALA A 75 -36.54 20.28 -23.57
N LYS A 76 -37.68 19.74 -24.01
CA LYS A 76 -38.46 20.24 -25.16
C LYS A 76 -39.63 21.14 -24.76
N GLU A 77 -39.89 21.27 -23.46
CA GLU A 77 -40.96 22.11 -22.95
C GLU A 77 -40.59 23.59 -23.10
N THR A 78 -41.58 24.39 -23.45
CA THR A 78 -41.42 25.81 -23.78
C THR A 78 -41.64 26.73 -22.58
N ASP A 79 -42.41 26.29 -21.57
CA ASP A 79 -42.60 27.04 -20.33
C ASP A 79 -41.42 26.79 -19.36
N PRO A 80 -40.61 27.82 -19.04
CA PRO A 80 -39.48 27.70 -18.12
C PRO A 80 -39.82 27.09 -16.76
N LEU A 81 -40.96 27.48 -16.17
CA LEU A 81 -41.36 26.99 -14.84
C LEU A 81 -41.73 25.52 -14.89
N VAL A 82 -42.38 25.08 -15.97
CA VAL A 82 -42.73 23.67 -16.19
C VAL A 82 -41.48 22.84 -16.43
N THR A 83 -40.54 23.32 -17.26
CA THR A 83 -39.26 22.64 -17.52
C THR A 83 -38.45 22.45 -16.23
N VAL A 84 -38.27 23.51 -15.45
CA VAL A 84 -37.51 23.47 -14.19
C VAL A 84 -38.16 22.55 -13.15
N ALA A 85 -39.50 22.58 -13.05
CA ALA A 85 -40.24 21.69 -12.16
C ALA A 85 -40.17 20.21 -12.61
N ALA A 86 -40.24 19.96 -13.92
CA ALA A 86 -40.16 18.61 -14.49
C ALA A 86 -38.79 17.96 -14.28
N ILE A 87 -37.70 18.72 -14.42
CA ILE A 87 -36.33 18.24 -14.14
C ILE A 87 -36.20 17.88 -12.65
N GLN A 88 -36.61 18.77 -11.75
CA GLN A 88 -36.57 18.53 -10.30
C GLN A 88 -37.38 17.30 -9.91
N LYS A 89 -38.58 17.12 -10.48
CA LYS A 89 -39.44 15.96 -10.22
C LYS A 89 -38.74 14.63 -10.51
N VAL A 90 -37.86 14.59 -11.51
CA VAL A 90 -37.09 13.38 -11.86
C VAL A 90 -35.85 13.21 -11.00
N LEU A 91 -35.11 14.28 -10.71
CA LEU A 91 -33.80 14.20 -10.05
C LEU A 91 -33.87 14.24 -8.52
N ASP A 92 -34.85 14.93 -7.94
CA ASP A 92 -35.00 15.07 -6.49
C ASP A 92 -35.10 13.74 -5.75
N PRO A 93 -35.85 12.72 -6.24
CA PRO A 93 -35.91 11.39 -5.63
C PRO A 93 -34.54 10.70 -5.44
N HIS A 94 -33.52 11.09 -6.23
CA HIS A 94 -32.17 10.54 -6.14
C HIS A 94 -31.26 11.34 -5.20
N CYS A 95 -31.75 12.43 -4.62
CA CYS A 95 -30.95 13.31 -3.77
C CYS A 95 -30.84 12.79 -2.33
N VAL A 96 -29.61 12.55 -1.86
CA VAL A 96 -29.36 12.18 -0.46
C VAL A 96 -29.54 13.37 0.47
N VAL A 97 -29.19 14.57 0.01
CA VAL A 97 -29.33 15.85 0.70
C VAL A 97 -29.66 16.97 -0.28
N GLY A 98 -30.24 18.06 0.25
CA GLY A 98 -30.38 19.34 -0.41
C GLY A 98 -29.53 20.39 0.28
N ILE A 99 -28.84 21.22 -0.49
CA ILE A 99 -27.91 22.24 -0.01
C ILE A 99 -28.41 23.61 -0.47
N THR A 100 -28.48 24.57 0.44
CA THR A 100 -28.74 25.97 0.10
C THR A 100 -27.50 26.80 0.43
N ILE A 101 -26.98 27.50 -0.58
CA ILE A 101 -25.97 28.55 -0.48
C ILE A 101 -26.74 29.87 -0.58
N ASN A 102 -26.91 30.57 0.54
CA ASN A 102 -27.63 31.84 0.55
C ASN A 102 -26.81 32.96 -0.12
N ALA A 103 -27.39 34.16 -0.26
CA ALA A 103 -26.74 35.30 -0.91
C ALA A 103 -25.41 35.73 -0.23
N GLU A 104 -25.28 35.48 1.08
CA GLU A 104 -24.06 35.72 1.87
C GLU A 104 -23.05 34.55 1.81
N SER A 105 -23.24 33.60 0.89
CA SER A 105 -22.41 32.41 0.71
C SER A 105 -22.36 31.48 1.94
N ARG A 106 -23.42 31.50 2.77
CA ARG A 106 -23.59 30.58 3.90
C ARG A 106 -24.30 29.32 3.45
N VAL A 107 -23.79 28.18 3.91
CA VAL A 107 -24.28 26.85 3.55
C VAL A 107 -25.22 26.30 4.62
N SER A 108 -26.39 25.84 4.20
CA SER A 108 -27.31 25.04 5.01
C SER A 108 -27.70 23.76 4.27
N VAL A 109 -28.01 22.70 5.03
CA VAL A 109 -28.23 21.36 4.47
C VAL A 109 -29.48 20.74 5.08
N ILE A 110 -30.29 20.11 4.24
CA ILE A 110 -31.46 19.33 4.65
C ILE A 110 -31.37 17.90 4.10
N GLU A 111 -32.01 16.96 4.78
CA GLU A 111 -32.08 15.58 4.32
C GLU A 111 -32.94 15.50 3.03
N GLY A 112 -32.44 14.75 2.04
CA GLY A 112 -33.15 14.52 0.78
C GLY A 112 -34.02 13.26 0.79
N PRO A 113 -34.86 13.04 -0.22
CA PRO A 113 -35.82 11.93 -0.23
C PRO A 113 -35.22 10.59 -0.68
N ALA A 114 -33.96 10.54 -1.15
CA ALA A 114 -33.36 9.28 -1.61
C ALA A 114 -33.32 8.23 -0.51
N LYS A 115 -33.53 6.97 -0.89
CA LYS A 115 -33.45 5.81 0.00
C LYS A 115 -32.07 5.73 0.65
N LYS A 116 -31.99 5.72 1.99
CA LYS A 116 -30.73 5.72 2.75
C LYS A 116 -30.10 4.33 2.85
N GLU A 117 -29.74 3.75 1.72
CA GLU A 117 -29.11 2.42 1.68
C GLU A 117 -27.68 2.49 1.15
N LEU A 118 -26.75 1.89 1.90
CA LEU A 118 -25.38 1.66 1.49
C LEU A 118 -25.11 0.16 1.36
N THR A 119 -23.95 -0.22 0.84
CA THR A 119 -23.50 -1.62 0.84
C THR A 119 -22.17 -1.69 1.57
N GLN A 120 -22.01 -2.65 2.48
CA GLN A 120 -20.74 -2.94 3.14
C GLN A 120 -19.66 -3.19 2.08
N GLN A 121 -18.47 -2.62 2.29
CA GLN A 121 -17.36 -2.65 1.34
C GLN A 121 -17.72 -2.16 -0.08
N GLY A 122 -18.79 -1.37 -0.25
CA GLY A 122 -19.30 -0.96 -1.57
C GLY A 122 -19.57 0.52 -1.69
N TRP A 123 -19.43 1.03 -2.91
CA TRP A 123 -19.79 2.40 -3.29
C TRP A 123 -21.25 2.46 -3.76
N ARG A 124 -22.00 3.45 -3.30
CA ARG A 124 -23.33 3.82 -3.79
C ARG A 124 -23.31 5.25 -4.29
N THR A 125 -24.00 5.50 -5.40
CA THR A 125 -24.11 6.81 -6.02
C THR A 125 -25.43 7.46 -5.63
N PHE A 126 -25.36 8.73 -5.25
CA PHE A 126 -26.48 9.61 -4.93
C PHE A 126 -26.34 10.92 -5.69
N LEU A 127 -27.42 11.68 -5.76
CA LEU A 127 -27.37 13.09 -6.13
C LEU A 127 -27.33 13.99 -4.88
N VAL A 128 -26.81 15.19 -5.08
CA VAL A 128 -26.90 16.31 -4.15
C VAL A 128 -27.51 17.48 -4.92
N LYS A 129 -28.61 18.04 -4.42
CA LYS A 129 -29.25 19.22 -5.00
C LYS A 129 -28.65 20.47 -4.38
N VAL A 130 -28.21 21.42 -5.20
CA VAL A 130 -27.61 22.69 -4.75
C VAL A 130 -28.48 23.85 -5.22
N GLN A 131 -29.00 24.60 -4.25
CA GLN A 131 -29.59 25.92 -4.45
C GLN A 131 -28.51 26.99 -4.25
N ASN A 132 -28.00 27.57 -5.32
CA ASN A 132 -26.90 28.53 -5.28
C ASN A 132 -27.40 29.97 -5.47
N MET A 133 -27.98 30.57 -4.43
CA MET A 133 -28.52 31.93 -4.49
C MET A 133 -27.44 33.00 -4.63
N ALA A 134 -26.19 32.68 -4.25
CA ALA A 134 -25.05 33.59 -4.40
C ALA A 134 -24.45 33.60 -5.81
N GLY A 135 -24.77 32.62 -6.66
CA GLY A 135 -24.20 32.52 -8.00
C GLY A 135 -22.68 32.27 -8.03
N ILE A 136 -22.12 31.71 -6.95
CA ILE A 136 -20.68 31.49 -6.82
C ILE A 136 -20.23 30.18 -7.47
N THR A 137 -18.95 30.09 -7.85
CA THR A 137 -18.37 28.95 -8.57
C THR A 137 -17.24 28.17 -7.85
N PRO A 138 -17.18 28.09 -6.50
CA PRO A 138 -16.17 27.28 -5.83
C PRO A 138 -16.45 25.78 -5.99
N GLU A 139 -15.49 24.95 -5.59
CA GLU A 139 -15.72 23.52 -5.40
C GLU A 139 -16.62 23.29 -4.17
N LEU A 140 -17.64 22.44 -4.33
CA LEU A 140 -18.45 21.95 -3.23
C LEU A 140 -17.71 20.82 -2.50
N LYS A 141 -17.47 20.99 -1.20
CA LYS A 141 -16.76 20.02 -0.37
C LYS A 141 -17.72 19.36 0.60
N ILE A 142 -17.53 18.06 0.81
CA ILE A 142 -18.21 17.28 1.85
C ILE A 142 -17.30 17.17 3.08
N GLU A 143 -17.89 17.28 4.25
CA GLU A 143 -17.22 17.08 5.54
C GLU A 143 -18.10 16.19 6.43
N SER A 144 -17.47 15.37 7.25
CA SER A 144 -18.17 14.53 8.22
C SER A 144 -17.18 14.01 9.25
N PRO A 145 -17.55 13.91 10.54
CA PRO A 145 -16.74 13.19 11.52
C PRO A 145 -16.55 11.71 11.12
N ASN A 146 -17.50 11.14 10.38
CA ASN A 146 -17.46 9.74 9.94
C ASN A 146 -16.52 9.51 8.75
N LEU A 147 -16.10 10.59 8.06
CA LEU A 147 -15.11 10.58 6.98
C LEU A 147 -13.67 10.82 7.48
N ALA A 148 -13.51 11.13 8.77
CA ALA A 148 -12.20 11.46 9.32
C ALA A 148 -11.21 10.29 9.14
N PRO A 149 -9.90 10.56 8.96
CA PRO A 149 -8.91 9.51 8.74
C PRO A 149 -8.93 8.42 9.83
N LEU A 150 -8.82 7.15 9.44
CA LEU A 150 -8.74 6.04 10.39
C LEU A 150 -7.41 5.99 11.15
N TYR A 151 -6.40 6.64 10.60
CA TYR A 151 -5.04 6.58 11.08
C TYR A 151 -4.31 7.89 10.75
N LYS A 152 -3.19 8.08 11.43
CA LYS A 152 -2.15 9.05 11.07
C LYS A 152 -0.94 8.28 10.54
N ARG A 153 -0.37 8.79 9.45
CA ARG A 153 0.90 8.29 8.92
C ARG A 153 2.04 8.71 9.85
N SER A 154 3.17 8.02 9.75
CA SER A 154 4.34 8.36 10.55
C SER A 154 4.80 9.81 10.38
N SER A 155 5.05 10.45 11.51
CA SER A 155 5.75 11.73 11.66
C SER A 155 7.27 11.56 11.77
N GLY A 156 7.75 10.31 11.82
CA GLY A 156 9.15 9.98 12.10
C GLY A 156 9.52 10.02 13.59
N SER A 157 8.56 10.28 14.49
CA SER A 157 8.82 10.39 15.92
C SER A 157 9.11 9.03 16.57
N PRO A 158 10.09 8.93 17.48
CA PRO A 158 10.34 7.71 18.25
C PRO A 158 9.27 7.41 19.30
N SER A 159 8.55 8.43 19.77
CA SER A 159 7.44 8.31 20.74
C SER A 159 6.30 9.25 20.31
N PRO A 160 5.52 8.85 19.31
CA PRO A 160 4.46 9.69 18.76
C PRO A 160 3.30 9.87 19.76
N LYS A 161 2.63 11.02 19.69
CA LYS A 161 1.44 11.28 20.50
C LYS A 161 0.20 10.69 19.82
N SER A 162 -0.66 10.04 20.61
CA SER A 162 -1.89 9.44 20.11
C SER A 162 -2.99 10.49 19.87
N GLU A 163 -3.41 10.68 18.62
CA GLU A 163 -4.44 11.65 18.20
C GLU A 163 -5.73 10.99 17.69
N VAL A 164 -5.65 9.80 17.10
CA VAL A 164 -6.77 8.90 16.80
C VAL A 164 -6.70 7.72 17.76
N THR A 165 -7.77 7.49 18.50
CA THR A 165 -7.85 6.39 19.46
C THR A 165 -8.53 5.17 18.81
N PRO A 166 -8.31 3.95 19.33
CA PRO A 166 -9.09 2.79 18.91
C PRO A 166 -10.61 2.99 19.02
N ALA A 167 -11.08 3.86 19.93
CA ALA A 167 -12.49 4.19 20.10
C ALA A 167 -13.05 5.08 18.96
N ASP A 168 -12.20 5.78 18.21
CA ASP A 168 -12.59 6.57 17.04
C ASP A 168 -12.90 5.69 15.81
N VAL A 169 -12.21 4.55 15.69
CA VAL A 169 -12.23 3.68 14.50
C VAL A 169 -13.64 3.18 14.12
N PRO A 170 -14.52 2.78 15.07
CA PRO A 170 -15.90 2.41 14.73
C PRO A 170 -16.72 3.57 14.17
N ASN A 171 -16.45 4.81 14.59
CA ASN A 171 -17.20 5.99 14.16
C ASN A 171 -16.76 6.52 12.78
N ARG A 172 -15.55 6.19 12.34
CA ARG A 172 -14.94 6.64 11.07
C ARG A 172 -15.13 5.62 9.93
N TRP A 173 -16.38 5.19 9.73
CA TRP A 173 -16.73 4.05 8.86
C TRP A 173 -17.07 4.42 7.40
N LEU A 174 -17.32 5.70 7.12
CA LEU A 174 -17.82 6.20 5.84
C LEU A 174 -16.66 6.69 4.97
N ASP A 175 -16.72 6.54 3.65
CA ASP A 175 -15.92 7.31 2.70
C ASP A 175 -16.81 8.01 1.66
N ALA A 176 -16.34 9.10 1.07
CA ALA A 176 -17.13 9.91 0.16
C ALA A 176 -16.28 10.62 -0.90
N ALA A 177 -16.83 10.71 -2.11
CA ALA A 177 -16.22 11.45 -3.20
C ALA A 177 -17.29 12.05 -4.13
N PHE A 178 -17.10 13.30 -4.54
CA PHE A 178 -17.85 13.85 -5.68
C PHE A 178 -17.23 13.36 -6.98
N PHE A 179 -18.07 13.01 -7.96
CA PHE A 179 -17.58 12.78 -9.31
C PHE A 179 -17.28 14.11 -9.99
N THR A 180 -16.01 14.34 -10.32
CA THR A 180 -15.51 15.60 -10.91
C THR A 180 -14.86 15.42 -12.28
N GLY A 181 -14.90 14.20 -12.84
CA GLY A 181 -14.42 13.89 -14.18
C GLY A 181 -15.36 14.40 -15.28
N GLN A 182 -14.86 14.47 -16.51
CA GLN A 182 -15.68 14.83 -17.69
C GLN A 182 -16.90 13.89 -17.80
N PRO A 183 -18.11 14.41 -18.09
CA PRO A 183 -18.43 15.78 -18.54
C PRO A 183 -18.72 16.79 -17.40
N GLN A 184 -18.54 16.41 -16.14
CA GLN A 184 -18.70 17.31 -14.99
C GLN A 184 -17.44 18.16 -14.76
N LYS A 185 -17.59 19.24 -13.98
CA LYS A 185 -16.48 20.11 -13.55
C LYS A 185 -16.32 20.05 -12.04
N PRO A 186 -15.10 20.20 -11.48
CA PRO A 186 -14.91 20.26 -10.04
C PRO A 186 -15.68 21.40 -9.36
N THR A 187 -15.72 22.57 -10.01
CA THR A 187 -16.39 23.77 -9.51
C THR A 187 -17.90 23.78 -9.78
N LEU A 188 -18.65 24.53 -8.97
CA LEU A 188 -20.03 24.89 -9.26
C LEU A 188 -20.11 25.78 -10.52
N SER A 189 -21.27 25.77 -11.17
CA SER A 189 -21.55 26.50 -12.40
C SER A 189 -21.95 27.96 -12.19
N GLY A 190 -22.41 28.32 -10.98
CA GLY A 190 -23.04 29.60 -10.68
C GLY A 190 -24.54 29.65 -10.98
N LEU A 191 -25.14 28.57 -11.52
CA LEU A 191 -26.59 28.45 -11.68
C LEU A 191 -27.27 28.33 -10.33
N GLU A 192 -28.45 28.94 -10.18
CA GLU A 192 -29.24 28.88 -8.95
C GLU A 192 -29.70 27.44 -8.61
N LEU A 193 -29.85 26.57 -9.61
CA LEU A 193 -30.08 25.13 -9.43
C LEU A 193 -28.97 24.32 -10.12
N GLU A 194 -28.31 23.46 -9.35
CA GLU A 194 -27.33 22.49 -9.85
C GLU A 194 -27.45 21.15 -9.11
N TYR A 195 -27.19 20.04 -9.80
CA TYR A 195 -27.11 18.71 -9.20
C TYR A 195 -25.69 18.17 -9.31
N ARG A 196 -25.20 17.54 -8.24
CA ARG A 196 -23.87 16.94 -8.16
C ARG A 196 -23.97 15.46 -7.85
N VAL A 197 -23.08 14.66 -8.46
CA VAL A 197 -22.99 13.21 -8.22
C VAL A 197 -22.08 12.97 -7.01
N LEU A 198 -22.64 12.42 -5.94
CA LEU A 198 -21.93 12.07 -4.72
C LEU A 198 -21.88 10.54 -4.58
N GLN A 199 -20.69 9.98 -4.44
CA GLN A 199 -20.50 8.56 -4.14
C GLN A 199 -20.17 8.40 -2.66
N LEU A 200 -20.88 7.50 -1.99
CA LEU A 200 -20.69 7.15 -0.59
C LEU A 200 -20.30 5.68 -0.47
N TYR A 201 -19.34 5.39 0.38
CA TYR A 201 -18.84 4.05 0.67
C TYR A 201 -19.04 3.72 2.15
N SER A 202 -19.50 2.49 2.44
CA SER A 202 -19.53 1.99 3.81
C SER A 202 -18.47 0.90 4.02
N ARG A 203 -17.62 1.04 5.03
CA ARG A 203 -16.79 -0.08 5.51
C ARG A 203 -17.66 -1.14 6.19
N ASP A 204 -18.69 -0.70 6.90
CA ASP A 204 -19.41 -1.50 7.89
C ASP A 204 -20.83 -1.88 7.43
N VAL A 205 -21.41 -2.89 8.09
CA VAL A 205 -22.77 -3.39 7.86
C VAL A 205 -23.72 -2.94 8.98
N GLY A 206 -25.01 -2.86 8.66
CA GLY A 206 -26.09 -2.53 9.59
C GLY A 206 -26.47 -1.05 9.60
N LYS A 207 -27.29 -0.65 10.57
CA LYS A 207 -27.68 0.75 10.75
C LYS A 207 -26.47 1.58 11.19
N ARG A 208 -26.19 2.66 10.47
CA ARG A 208 -25.11 3.61 10.76
C ARG A 208 -25.56 5.02 10.48
N GLU A 209 -25.41 5.92 11.44
CA GLU A 209 -25.66 7.34 11.23
C GLU A 209 -24.39 8.04 10.78
N ALA A 210 -24.52 8.94 9.81
CA ALA A 210 -23.46 9.87 9.43
C ALA A 210 -23.95 11.31 9.47
N GLY A 211 -23.14 12.20 10.05
CA GLY A 211 -23.36 13.64 9.92
C GLY A 211 -22.78 14.12 8.59
N LEU A 212 -23.63 14.42 7.60
CA LEU A 212 -23.20 14.91 6.29
C LEU A 212 -23.19 16.44 6.28
N GLY A 213 -22.00 17.00 6.34
CA GLY A 213 -21.73 18.43 6.25
C GLY A 213 -21.23 18.85 4.88
N PHE A 214 -21.49 20.11 4.51
CA PHE A 214 -20.98 20.67 3.25
C PHE A 214 -20.47 22.10 3.44
N ASN A 215 -19.46 22.46 2.65
CA ASN A 215 -18.89 23.81 2.60
C ASN A 215 -18.41 24.17 1.19
N VAL A 216 -18.21 25.47 0.95
CA VAL A 216 -17.76 26.01 -0.34
C VAL A 216 -16.51 26.90 -0.18
N GLY A 217 -15.71 26.65 0.87
CA GLY A 217 -14.56 27.46 1.27
C GLY A 217 -14.54 27.77 2.77
N GLN A 218 -13.42 28.30 3.28
CA GLN A 218 -13.30 28.68 4.69
C GLN A 218 -14.30 29.78 5.07
N GLY A 219 -14.91 29.67 6.25
CA GLY A 219 -15.85 30.67 6.77
C GLY A 219 -17.25 30.66 6.14
N THR A 220 -17.58 29.63 5.34
CA THR A 220 -18.89 29.50 4.66
C THR A 220 -19.96 28.80 5.52
N GLN A 221 -19.63 28.43 6.76
CA GLN A 221 -20.55 27.82 7.70
C GLN A 221 -21.60 28.83 8.17
N ASP A 222 -22.88 28.45 8.06
CA ASP A 222 -23.97 29.22 8.66
C ASP A 222 -23.89 29.16 10.20
N ILE A 223 -24.32 30.24 10.87
CA ILE A 223 -24.28 30.34 12.33
C ILE A 223 -25.24 29.30 12.92
N GLY A 224 -24.73 28.43 13.79
CA GLY A 224 -25.54 27.42 14.49
C GLY A 224 -25.56 26.00 13.89
N PHE A 225 -24.48 25.56 13.24
CA PHE A 225 -24.30 24.16 12.75
C PHE A 225 -25.32 23.68 11.70
N ARG A 226 -25.94 24.59 10.95
CA ARG A 226 -26.95 24.26 9.94
C ARG A 226 -26.40 23.65 8.65
N ASN A 227 -25.08 23.61 8.50
CA ASN A 227 -24.44 23.07 7.31
C ASN A 227 -24.26 21.54 7.37
N THR A 228 -24.76 20.86 8.41
CA THR A 228 -24.65 19.41 8.62
C THR A 228 -26.00 18.80 8.94
N VAL A 229 -26.31 17.65 8.35
CA VAL A 229 -27.52 16.87 8.64
C VAL A 229 -27.18 15.43 9.05
N PRO A 230 -27.73 14.91 10.15
CA PRO A 230 -27.61 13.49 10.49
C PRO A 230 -28.45 12.65 9.53
N VAL A 231 -27.86 11.63 8.94
CA VAL A 231 -28.53 10.70 8.02
C VAL A 231 -28.31 9.28 8.50
N LEU A 232 -29.40 8.57 8.81
CA LEU A 232 -29.36 7.17 9.22
C LEU A 232 -29.38 6.26 7.98
N PHE A 233 -28.25 5.63 7.69
CA PHE A 233 -28.12 4.66 6.61
C PHE A 233 -28.38 3.23 7.08
N ASN A 234 -29.05 2.46 6.23
CA ASN A 234 -29.09 1.00 6.29
C ASN A 234 -27.98 0.42 5.39
N CYS A 235 -26.86 0.01 5.97
CA CYS A 235 -25.75 -0.58 5.23
C CYS A 235 -25.99 -2.08 5.04
N LEU A 236 -26.33 -2.49 3.83
CA LEU A 236 -26.62 -3.88 3.48
C LEU A 236 -25.34 -4.73 3.51
N PRO A 237 -25.42 -6.02 3.92
CA PRO A 237 -24.26 -6.90 3.94
C PRO A 237 -23.70 -7.13 2.54
N ALA A 238 -22.36 -7.21 2.45
CA ALA A 238 -21.67 -7.73 1.28
C ALA A 238 -21.70 -9.27 1.29
N VAL A 239 -21.27 -9.86 0.18
CA VAL A 239 -21.06 -11.30 0.08
C VAL A 239 -19.68 -11.62 0.63
N GLU A 240 -19.60 -12.61 1.52
CA GLU A 240 -18.34 -13.19 1.92
C GLU A 240 -17.78 -14.06 0.77
N LEU A 241 -16.64 -13.66 0.19
CA LEU A 241 -15.90 -14.45 -0.78
C LEU A 241 -14.80 -15.24 -0.06
N VAL A 242 -15.03 -16.52 0.17
CA VAL A 242 -14.04 -17.47 0.72
C VAL A 242 -13.04 -17.84 -0.36
N LEU A 243 -11.75 -17.72 -0.07
CA LEU A 243 -10.65 -17.90 -1.01
C LEU A 243 -10.00 -19.27 -0.77
N GLY A 244 -10.11 -20.18 -1.74
CA GLY A 244 -9.29 -21.39 -1.75
C GLY A 244 -7.95 -21.08 -2.41
N VAL A 245 -6.85 -21.29 -1.70
CA VAL A 245 -5.50 -20.97 -2.17
C VAL A 245 -4.66 -22.24 -2.17
N ARG A 246 -4.28 -22.66 -3.37
CA ARG A 246 -3.44 -23.84 -3.60
C ARG A 246 -2.11 -23.40 -4.19
N ASP A 247 -1.03 -23.80 -3.54
CA ASP A 247 0.33 -23.57 -3.99
C ASP A 247 0.66 -24.42 -5.23
N PHE A 248 1.82 -24.22 -5.84
CA PHE A 248 2.28 -24.96 -7.03
C PHE A 248 2.29 -26.49 -6.85
N ASP A 249 2.39 -26.98 -5.60
CA ASP A 249 2.37 -28.40 -5.23
C ASP A 249 0.99 -28.90 -4.73
N GLY A 250 -0.03 -28.04 -4.82
CA GLY A 250 -1.40 -28.33 -4.39
C GLY A 250 -1.66 -28.17 -2.89
N LYS A 251 -0.67 -27.76 -2.08
CA LYS A 251 -0.89 -27.53 -0.63
C LYS A 251 -1.57 -26.18 -0.36
N PRO A 252 -2.30 -26.04 0.77
CA PRO A 252 -2.79 -24.74 1.23
C PRO A 252 -1.66 -23.71 1.40
N SER A 253 -1.89 -22.45 1.02
CA SER A 253 -0.89 -21.39 1.13
C SER A 253 -1.50 -20.01 1.35
N THR A 254 -0.66 -18.98 1.44
CA THR A 254 -1.02 -17.56 1.50
C THR A 254 -0.63 -16.88 0.19
N ALA A 255 -1.49 -16.00 -0.34
CA ALA A 255 -1.22 -15.24 -1.55
C ALA A 255 -1.61 -13.77 -1.40
N ALA A 256 -1.04 -12.94 -2.27
CA ALA A 256 -1.42 -11.55 -2.48
C ALA A 256 -2.58 -11.46 -3.49
N PHE A 257 -3.59 -10.67 -3.16
CA PHE A 257 -4.78 -10.46 -3.99
C PHE A 257 -5.05 -8.97 -4.24
N VAL A 258 -5.30 -8.59 -5.49
CA VAL A 258 -5.84 -7.26 -5.84
C VAL A 258 -7.21 -7.44 -6.47
N PHE A 259 -8.26 -6.94 -5.81
CA PHE A 259 -9.63 -6.96 -6.33
C PHE A 259 -9.96 -5.59 -6.94
N ARG A 260 -10.30 -5.56 -8.23
CA ARG A 260 -10.74 -4.34 -8.93
C ARG A 260 -12.13 -4.52 -9.54
N ASP A 261 -13.01 -3.55 -9.34
CA ASP A 261 -14.27 -3.50 -10.08
C ASP A 261 -14.07 -2.98 -11.50
N LYS A 262 -15.17 -2.88 -12.29
CA LYS A 262 -15.15 -2.36 -13.67
C LYS A 262 -14.69 -0.90 -13.79
N MET A 263 -14.73 -0.13 -12.70
CA MET A 263 -14.24 1.24 -12.65
C MET A 263 -12.79 1.33 -12.16
N GLY A 264 -12.13 0.19 -11.94
CA GLY A 264 -10.75 0.11 -11.45
C GLY A 264 -10.59 0.37 -9.96
N ARG A 265 -11.69 0.51 -9.21
CA ARG A 265 -11.65 0.74 -7.75
C ARG A 265 -11.15 -0.50 -7.04
N VAL A 266 -10.27 -0.31 -6.07
CA VAL A 266 -9.62 -1.40 -5.31
C VAL A 266 -10.45 -1.77 -4.08
N TYR A 267 -10.58 -3.07 -3.81
CA TYR A 267 -11.32 -3.62 -2.67
C TYR A 267 -10.44 -4.50 -1.77
N PRO A 268 -10.60 -4.44 -0.44
CA PRO A 268 -11.27 -3.39 0.35
C PRO A 268 -10.77 -1.98 0.01
N ASN A 269 -11.58 -0.92 0.21
CA ASN A 269 -11.16 0.45 -0.09
C ASN A 269 -9.92 0.82 0.74
N PRO A 270 -8.75 1.11 0.12
CA PRO A 270 -7.52 1.41 0.84
C PRO A 270 -7.64 2.51 1.91
N ALA A 271 -8.43 3.56 1.64
CA ALA A 271 -8.66 4.66 2.56
C ALA A 271 -9.38 4.25 3.87
N ARG A 272 -9.95 3.05 3.91
CA ARG A 272 -10.70 2.52 5.06
C ARG A 272 -10.13 1.21 5.62
N ARG A 273 -8.87 0.89 5.28
CA ARG A 273 -8.16 -0.27 5.82
C ARG A 273 -7.37 0.06 7.09
N LEU A 274 -7.19 -0.96 7.92
CA LEU A 274 -6.22 -1.04 9.02
C LEU A 274 -5.49 -2.38 8.88
N ALA A 275 -4.41 -2.56 9.64
CA ALA A 275 -3.73 -3.85 9.74
C ALA A 275 -4.75 -5.00 9.97
N PRO A 276 -4.61 -6.15 9.29
CA PRO A 276 -3.45 -6.56 8.48
C PRO A 276 -3.45 -6.04 7.03
N ASP A 277 -4.47 -5.30 6.60
CA ASP A 277 -4.56 -4.81 5.22
C ASP A 277 -3.99 -3.40 5.11
N PHE A 278 -2.78 -3.26 4.56
CA PHE A 278 -2.12 -1.96 4.52
C PHE A 278 -2.83 -0.98 3.58
N PHE A 279 -3.06 0.25 4.06
CA PHE A 279 -3.78 1.28 3.30
C PHE A 279 -3.00 1.78 2.08
N PHE A 280 -1.68 1.64 2.08
CA PHE A 280 -0.79 2.09 1.01
C PHE A 280 -0.53 0.99 -0.03
N HIS A 281 -1.10 -0.19 0.15
CA HIS A 281 -1.05 -1.28 -0.83
C HIS A 281 -2.33 -1.34 -1.64
N ASN A 282 -2.22 -1.80 -2.89
CA ASN A 282 -3.39 -2.25 -3.62
C ASN A 282 -3.82 -3.63 -3.13
N GLN A 283 -2.85 -4.53 -2.96
CA GLN A 283 -3.07 -5.91 -2.58
C GLN A 283 -3.37 -6.09 -1.09
N ILE A 284 -4.09 -7.17 -0.79
CA ILE A 284 -4.26 -7.74 0.54
C ILE A 284 -3.73 -9.17 0.56
N TYR A 285 -3.39 -9.69 1.73
CA TYR A 285 -2.88 -11.06 1.87
C TYR A 285 -3.89 -11.95 2.55
N ARG A 286 -4.20 -13.09 1.92
CA ARG A 286 -5.14 -14.08 2.45
C ARG A 286 -4.56 -15.48 2.36
N ALA A 287 -4.74 -16.24 3.43
CA ALA A 287 -4.45 -17.67 3.49
C ALA A 287 -5.62 -18.49 2.95
N ASP A 288 -5.37 -19.74 2.57
CA ASP A 288 -6.40 -20.71 2.20
C ASP A 288 -7.52 -20.76 3.26
N GLY A 289 -8.76 -20.60 2.80
CA GLY A 289 -9.96 -20.60 3.64
C GLY A 289 -10.30 -19.24 4.27
N GLU A 290 -9.44 -18.23 4.20
CA GLU A 290 -9.80 -16.88 4.60
C GLU A 290 -10.70 -16.20 3.56
N SER A 291 -11.34 -15.09 3.93
CA SER A 291 -12.33 -14.43 3.09
C SER A 291 -12.10 -12.92 2.93
N VAL A 292 -12.80 -12.36 1.94
CA VAL A 292 -12.96 -10.91 1.72
C VAL A 292 -14.43 -10.62 1.47
N HIS A 293 -14.94 -9.51 2.01
CA HIS A 293 -16.31 -9.08 1.76
C HIS A 293 -16.36 -8.21 0.52
N LEU A 294 -17.17 -8.60 -0.46
CA LEU A 294 -17.35 -7.88 -1.71
C LEU A 294 -18.85 -7.67 -2.01
N PRO A 295 -19.26 -6.48 -2.47
CA PRO A 295 -20.57 -6.30 -3.08
C PRO A 295 -20.79 -7.27 -4.25
N PRO A 296 -22.05 -7.65 -4.56
CA PRO A 296 -22.34 -8.34 -5.81
C PRO A 296 -21.87 -7.55 -7.03
N GLY A 297 -21.21 -8.23 -7.98
CA GLY A 297 -20.58 -7.58 -9.12
C GLY A 297 -19.54 -8.44 -9.80
N GLU A 298 -18.94 -7.89 -10.85
CA GLU A 298 -17.82 -8.51 -11.58
C GLU A 298 -16.52 -7.82 -11.16
N TYR A 299 -15.52 -8.63 -10.83
CA TYR A 299 -14.21 -8.18 -10.37
C TYR A 299 -13.10 -8.80 -11.22
N SER A 300 -12.10 -7.99 -11.55
CA SER A 300 -10.77 -8.49 -11.93
C SER A 300 -9.99 -8.77 -10.66
N VAL A 301 -9.45 -9.98 -10.54
CA VAL A 301 -8.70 -10.44 -9.37
C VAL A 301 -7.30 -10.86 -9.80
N GLU A 302 -6.31 -10.06 -9.44
CA GLU A 302 -4.90 -10.42 -9.61
C GLU A 302 -4.42 -11.22 -8.40
N VAL A 303 -3.72 -12.33 -8.64
CA VAL A 303 -3.20 -13.24 -7.61
C VAL A 303 -1.71 -13.49 -7.84
N SER A 304 -0.90 -13.37 -6.80
CA SER A 304 0.55 -13.61 -6.85
C SER A 304 1.11 -14.07 -5.50
N ARG A 305 2.36 -14.55 -5.48
CA ARG A 305 3.06 -14.94 -4.25
C ARG A 305 4.57 -14.68 -4.34
N GLY A 306 4.96 -13.42 -4.50
CA GLY A 306 6.36 -13.05 -4.74
C GLY A 306 6.80 -13.19 -6.21
N PRO A 307 8.04 -12.76 -6.53
CA PRO A 307 8.58 -12.71 -7.89
C PRO A 307 8.91 -14.09 -8.47
N GLU A 308 8.97 -15.15 -7.66
CA GLU A 308 9.18 -16.54 -8.12
C GLU A 308 7.90 -17.18 -8.69
N TYR A 309 6.78 -16.46 -8.63
CA TYR A 309 5.47 -16.87 -9.14
C TYR A 309 5.01 -15.97 -10.26
N ARG A 310 4.23 -16.53 -11.17
CA ARG A 310 3.54 -15.78 -12.21
C ARG A 310 2.31 -15.10 -11.61
N VAL A 311 2.12 -13.82 -11.92
CA VAL A 311 0.87 -13.12 -11.63
C VAL A 311 -0.23 -13.70 -12.52
N ALA A 312 -1.33 -14.12 -11.91
CA ALA A 312 -2.52 -14.59 -12.60
C ALA A 312 -3.66 -13.57 -12.44
N THR A 313 -4.44 -13.35 -13.50
CA THR A 313 -5.62 -12.48 -13.46
C THR A 313 -6.87 -13.29 -13.75
N HIS A 314 -7.87 -13.18 -12.87
CA HIS A 314 -9.12 -13.91 -12.96
C HIS A 314 -10.31 -12.96 -13.00
N THR A 315 -11.31 -13.24 -13.83
CA THR A 315 -12.63 -12.60 -13.72
C THR A 315 -13.47 -13.38 -12.71
N VAL A 316 -13.87 -12.74 -11.62
CA VAL A 316 -14.69 -13.33 -10.55
C VAL A 316 -16.04 -12.64 -10.49
N PHE A 317 -17.11 -13.43 -10.53
CA PHE A 317 -18.49 -12.94 -10.40
C PHE A 317 -19.01 -13.19 -8.97
N VAL A 318 -19.30 -12.11 -8.25
CA VAL A 318 -19.92 -12.14 -6.93
C VAL A 318 -21.44 -12.12 -7.08
N ARG A 319 -22.09 -13.21 -6.69
CA ARG A 319 -23.53 -13.43 -6.94
C ARG A 319 -24.41 -12.59 -6.02
N THR A 320 -25.53 -12.11 -6.55
CA THR A 320 -26.58 -11.46 -5.75
C THR A 320 -27.39 -12.50 -4.97
N GLY A 321 -27.88 -12.14 -3.77
CA GLY A 321 -28.81 -12.95 -2.99
C GLY A 321 -28.19 -14.11 -2.20
N VAL A 322 -26.86 -14.20 -2.16
CA VAL A 322 -26.12 -15.17 -1.34
C VAL A 322 -25.35 -14.44 -0.23
N THR A 323 -25.16 -15.08 0.91
CA THR A 323 -24.37 -14.53 2.02
C THR A 323 -22.89 -14.86 1.89
N SER A 324 -22.55 -16.01 1.31
CA SER A 324 -21.19 -16.48 1.13
C SER A 324 -21.03 -17.25 -0.17
N GLN A 325 -19.85 -17.19 -0.78
CA GLN A 325 -19.45 -17.99 -1.93
C GLN A 325 -17.96 -18.28 -1.89
N LYS A 326 -17.53 -19.36 -2.56
CA LYS A 326 -16.13 -19.77 -2.61
C LYS A 326 -15.55 -19.57 -4.02
N GLN A 327 -14.30 -19.11 -4.09
CA GLN A 327 -13.50 -19.09 -5.31
C GLN A 327 -12.13 -19.74 -5.05
N ASP A 328 -11.76 -20.71 -5.88
CA ASP A 328 -10.47 -21.39 -5.80
C ASP A 328 -9.44 -20.77 -6.75
N PHE A 329 -8.19 -20.69 -6.31
CA PHE A 329 -7.03 -20.13 -7.01
C PHE A 329 -5.84 -21.09 -6.92
N GLN A 330 -5.19 -21.31 -8.05
CA GLN A 330 -3.99 -22.16 -8.17
C GLN A 330 -2.79 -21.29 -8.53
N LEU A 331 -1.78 -21.27 -7.66
CA LEU A 331 -0.55 -20.53 -7.90
C LEU A 331 0.35 -21.28 -8.90
N ASN A 332 1.04 -20.51 -9.74
CA ASN A 332 1.96 -21.03 -10.75
C ASN A 332 3.37 -20.48 -10.53
N ARG A 333 4.25 -21.34 -10.03
CA ARG A 333 5.66 -21.04 -9.77
C ARG A 333 6.49 -21.29 -11.03
N TRP A 334 7.33 -20.33 -11.42
CA TRP A 334 8.21 -20.51 -12.59
C TRP A 334 9.63 -20.95 -12.22
N ILE A 335 10.07 -20.72 -10.98
CA ILE A 335 11.35 -21.21 -10.44
C ILE A 335 11.23 -21.49 -8.94
N HIS A 336 12.00 -22.46 -8.44
CA HIS A 336 12.04 -22.79 -7.01
C HIS A 336 13.50 -22.93 -6.51
N PRO A 337 14.23 -21.82 -6.28
CA PRO A 337 15.63 -21.86 -5.84
C PRO A 337 15.85 -22.66 -4.55
N ALA A 338 14.85 -22.69 -3.66
CA ALA A 338 14.90 -23.45 -2.40
C ALA A 338 15.04 -24.97 -2.62
N THR A 339 14.60 -25.53 -3.75
CA THR A 339 14.86 -26.95 -4.10
C THR A 339 16.33 -27.24 -4.35
N ARG A 340 17.10 -26.20 -4.70
CA ARG A 340 18.56 -26.21 -4.81
C ARG A 340 19.22 -25.60 -3.59
N ARG A 341 18.50 -25.49 -2.46
CA ARG A 341 18.97 -24.95 -1.18
C ARG A 341 19.38 -23.48 -1.20
N TRP A 342 18.90 -22.72 -2.17
CA TRP A 342 19.01 -21.26 -2.21
C TRP A 342 17.76 -20.66 -1.58
N PHE A 343 17.90 -20.06 -0.40
CA PHE A 343 16.78 -19.52 0.37
C PHE A 343 16.77 -17.99 0.28
N SER A 344 15.62 -17.45 -0.10
CA SER A 344 15.43 -16.01 -0.25
C SER A 344 15.37 -15.31 1.10
N GLY A 345 15.77 -14.05 1.15
CA GLY A 345 15.44 -13.21 2.28
C GLY A 345 15.53 -11.74 1.97
N ASP A 346 14.89 -10.97 2.84
CA ASP A 346 14.91 -9.53 2.88
C ASP A 346 15.33 -9.15 4.28
N HIS A 347 16.57 -8.70 4.41
CA HIS A 347 17.15 -8.44 5.70
C HIS A 347 16.87 -7.02 6.22
N HIS A 348 16.04 -6.25 5.52
CA HIS A 348 15.67 -4.91 5.93
C HIS A 348 14.22 -4.59 5.55
N VAL A 349 13.30 -4.90 6.48
CA VAL A 349 11.91 -4.43 6.42
C VAL A 349 11.54 -3.78 7.74
N HIS A 350 10.58 -2.87 7.73
CA HIS A 350 10.09 -2.19 8.92
C HIS A 350 8.65 -2.55 9.22
N ALA A 351 8.28 -2.44 10.50
CA ALA A 351 6.91 -2.54 10.98
C ALA A 351 6.33 -1.18 11.42
N ALA A 352 7.12 -0.11 11.40
CA ALA A 352 6.69 1.25 11.71
C ALA A 352 7.49 2.27 10.89
N GLY A 353 7.08 3.55 10.93
CA GLY A 353 7.73 4.60 10.16
C GLY A 353 7.26 4.67 8.70
N CYS A 354 7.67 5.74 8.00
CA CYS A 354 7.37 5.93 6.58
C CYS A 354 5.87 5.84 6.25
N ALA A 355 5.46 4.83 5.48
CA ALA A 355 4.06 4.63 5.09
C ALA A 355 3.22 3.95 6.19
N HIS A 356 3.82 3.40 7.24
CA HIS A 356 3.08 2.70 8.28
C HIS A 356 2.21 3.65 9.13
N TYR A 357 1.30 3.00 9.85
CA TYR A 357 0.50 3.60 10.90
C TYR A 357 1.41 4.12 12.01
N GLU A 358 1.16 5.33 12.47
CA GLU A 358 1.72 5.84 13.73
C GLU A 358 0.66 5.88 14.83
N ASN A 359 -0.59 6.03 14.40
CA ASN A 359 -1.73 6.13 15.26
C ASN A 359 -2.96 5.63 14.47
N PRO A 360 -3.90 4.84 15.03
CA PRO A 360 -4.04 4.45 16.44
C PRO A 360 -3.03 3.39 16.92
N THR A 361 -2.17 2.89 16.03
CA THR A 361 -1.11 1.92 16.35
C THR A 361 0.25 2.50 16.00
N GLU A 362 1.25 2.28 16.85
CA GLU A 362 2.65 2.71 16.62
C GLU A 362 3.37 1.72 15.68
N GLY A 363 2.86 1.59 14.47
CA GLY A 363 3.25 0.61 13.47
C GLY A 363 2.23 -0.52 13.29
N VAL A 364 2.73 -1.69 12.93
CA VAL A 364 2.00 -2.96 12.79
C VAL A 364 2.61 -4.01 13.69
N THR A 365 1.92 -5.15 13.86
CA THR A 365 2.37 -6.23 14.73
C THR A 365 3.25 -7.25 13.98
N PRO A 366 4.00 -8.10 14.70
CA PRO A 366 4.71 -9.22 14.10
C PRO A 366 3.80 -10.15 13.27
N ALA A 367 2.53 -10.32 13.65
CA ALA A 367 1.59 -11.16 12.90
C ALA A 367 1.25 -10.55 11.52
N ASP A 368 1.18 -9.23 11.43
CA ASP A 368 0.94 -8.52 10.17
C ASP A 368 2.14 -8.67 9.24
N MET A 369 3.37 -8.52 9.76
CA MET A 369 4.60 -8.71 8.99
C MET A 369 4.77 -10.15 8.52
N MET A 370 4.53 -11.14 9.40
CA MET A 370 4.61 -12.55 9.02
C MET A 370 3.63 -12.92 7.90
N ARG A 371 2.44 -12.30 7.89
CA ARG A 371 1.46 -12.49 6.80
C ARG A 371 2.02 -12.02 5.45
N HIS A 372 2.74 -10.89 5.43
CA HIS A 372 3.36 -10.38 4.21
C HIS A 372 4.53 -11.28 3.76
N ILE A 373 5.37 -11.73 4.69
CA ILE A 373 6.48 -12.68 4.42
C ILE A 373 5.94 -13.96 3.74
N LEU A 374 4.87 -14.54 4.29
CA LEU A 374 4.24 -15.74 3.73
C LEU A 374 3.59 -15.48 2.36
N GLY A 375 2.95 -14.33 2.22
CA GLY A 375 2.26 -13.91 1.01
C GLY A 375 3.18 -13.55 -0.15
N GLU A 376 4.44 -13.22 0.10
CA GLU A 376 5.46 -12.92 -0.92
C GLU A 376 6.53 -14.03 -1.07
N ASP A 377 6.27 -15.21 -0.48
CA ASP A 377 7.17 -16.38 -0.50
C ASP A 377 8.63 -16.05 -0.13
N LEU A 378 8.79 -15.29 0.95
CA LEU A 378 10.10 -14.85 1.42
C LEU A 378 10.59 -15.79 2.53
N ASN A 379 11.67 -16.55 2.31
CA ASN A 379 12.09 -17.56 3.30
C ASN A 379 12.60 -16.94 4.62
N VAL A 380 13.23 -15.77 4.58
CA VAL A 380 13.68 -15.04 5.78
C VAL A 380 13.33 -13.56 5.67
N GLY A 381 12.55 -13.03 6.61
CA GLY A 381 12.30 -11.60 6.75
C GLY A 381 12.89 -11.05 8.04
N CYS A 382 13.77 -10.05 7.96
CA CYS A 382 14.32 -9.37 9.12
C CYS A 382 13.60 -8.03 9.33
N VAL A 383 12.78 -7.97 10.37
CA VAL A 383 12.04 -6.76 10.75
C VAL A 383 12.94 -5.89 11.61
N LEU A 384 13.42 -4.78 11.08
CA LEU A 384 14.34 -3.89 11.77
C LEU A 384 13.56 -2.80 12.51
N SER A 385 13.70 -2.79 13.84
CA SER A 385 13.26 -1.66 14.66
C SER A 385 14.21 -0.49 14.44
N TRP A 386 13.68 0.71 14.36
CA TRP A 386 14.42 1.91 13.99
C TRP A 386 13.75 3.16 14.58
N GLY A 387 14.32 4.34 14.31
CA GLY A 387 13.93 5.61 14.96
C GLY A 387 12.42 5.81 15.19
N PRO A 388 11.56 5.79 14.16
CA PRO A 388 10.12 5.98 14.31
C PRO A 388 9.45 4.85 15.11
N CYS A 389 8.63 5.22 16.10
CA CYS A 389 7.94 4.29 17.00
C CYS A 389 8.89 3.31 17.74
N TRP A 390 10.17 3.68 17.89
CA TRP A 390 11.24 2.84 18.45
C TRP A 390 10.83 2.12 19.72
N TYR A 391 10.37 2.87 20.73
CA TYR A 391 10.10 2.31 22.07
C TYR A 391 8.95 1.30 22.08
N THR A 392 8.05 1.37 21.08
CA THR A 392 6.95 0.41 20.94
C THR A 392 7.36 -0.76 20.06
N GLN A 393 8.08 -0.55 18.95
CA GLN A 393 8.46 -1.66 18.08
C GLN A 393 9.55 -2.55 18.67
N LYS A 394 10.48 -1.98 19.44
CA LYS A 394 11.56 -2.75 20.05
C LYS A 394 11.08 -3.79 21.07
N GLN A 395 9.87 -3.67 21.61
CA GLN A 395 9.29 -4.69 22.50
C GLN A 395 9.13 -6.06 21.81
N TYR A 396 9.16 -6.09 20.47
CA TYR A 396 9.09 -7.31 19.67
C TYR A 396 10.47 -7.93 19.41
N PHE A 397 11.56 -7.31 19.85
CA PHE A 397 12.89 -7.88 19.80
C PHE A 397 13.01 -9.04 20.81
N GLU A 398 13.44 -10.21 20.33
CA GLU A 398 13.58 -11.42 21.16
C GLU A 398 15.02 -11.97 21.18
N GLY A 399 15.95 -11.38 20.43
CA GLY A 399 17.31 -11.92 20.23
C GLY A 399 17.34 -13.28 19.51
N LYS A 400 16.22 -13.72 18.93
CA LYS A 400 16.02 -15.02 18.24
C LYS A 400 14.90 -14.90 17.20
N THR A 401 14.71 -15.94 16.40
CA THR A 401 13.57 -16.02 15.47
C THR A 401 12.23 -15.96 16.21
N SER A 402 11.29 -15.20 15.66
CA SER A 402 9.94 -15.04 16.19
C SER A 402 9.23 -16.38 16.31
N ALA A 403 8.45 -16.54 17.37
CA ALA A 403 7.55 -17.68 17.56
C ALA A 403 6.49 -17.83 16.44
N LEU A 404 6.25 -16.77 15.65
CA LEU A 404 5.34 -16.81 14.50
C LEU A 404 5.97 -17.39 13.23
N SER A 405 7.28 -17.68 13.26
CA SER A 405 7.98 -18.35 12.16
C SER A 405 7.32 -19.70 11.85
N ARG A 406 7.40 -20.13 10.59
CA ARG A 406 6.86 -21.39 10.09
C ARG A 406 7.98 -22.22 9.45
N PRO A 407 7.76 -23.53 9.19
CA PRO A 407 8.71 -24.30 8.41
C PRO A 407 9.04 -23.59 7.08
N ASN A 408 10.32 -23.35 6.82
CA ASN A 408 10.86 -22.62 5.67
C ASN A 408 10.54 -21.11 5.56
N TYR A 409 9.94 -20.51 6.59
CA TYR A 409 9.63 -19.08 6.65
C TYR A 409 9.99 -18.53 8.03
N LEU A 410 11.11 -17.83 8.12
CA LEU A 410 11.64 -17.29 9.36
C LEU A 410 11.39 -15.78 9.41
N MET A 411 10.95 -15.30 10.56
CA MET A 411 10.91 -13.87 10.85
C MET A 411 11.77 -13.61 12.09
N ARG A 412 12.59 -12.57 12.05
CA ARG A 412 13.37 -12.12 13.21
C ARG A 412 13.32 -10.61 13.30
N TYR A 413 13.27 -10.09 14.53
CA TYR A 413 13.44 -8.68 14.80
C TYR A 413 14.90 -8.39 15.11
N ASP A 414 15.47 -7.39 14.46
CA ASP A 414 16.79 -6.82 14.78
C ASP A 414 16.72 -5.27 14.61
N VAL A 415 17.82 -4.57 14.31
CA VAL A 415 17.89 -3.09 14.37
C VAL A 415 18.39 -2.46 13.08
N GLU A 416 17.73 -1.38 12.65
CA GLU A 416 18.29 -0.39 11.73
C GLU A 416 18.69 0.84 12.55
N VAL A 417 19.94 1.29 12.39
CA VAL A 417 20.43 2.51 13.03
C VAL A 417 20.16 3.68 12.09
N SER A 418 18.97 4.24 12.22
CA SER A 418 18.40 5.32 11.41
C SER A 418 17.53 6.23 12.27
N GLY A 419 17.77 7.54 12.23
CA GLY A 419 17.23 8.49 13.22
C GLY A 419 18.04 8.58 14.52
N PHE A 420 19.21 7.94 14.55
CA PHE A 420 20.18 7.95 15.65
C PHE A 420 21.26 9.03 15.42
N PRO A 421 22.06 9.41 16.44
CA PRO A 421 23.14 10.39 16.29
C PRO A 421 24.12 10.10 15.14
N SER A 422 24.38 8.83 14.83
CA SER A 422 25.26 8.38 13.74
C SER A 422 24.64 8.45 12.34
N SER A 423 23.36 8.76 12.17
CA SER A 423 22.66 8.69 10.88
C SER A 423 23.32 9.51 9.78
N HIS A 424 23.97 10.63 10.13
CA HIS A 424 24.69 11.46 9.14
C HIS A 424 25.89 10.75 8.51
N ALA A 425 26.46 9.75 9.20
CA ALA A 425 27.58 8.93 8.74
C ALA A 425 27.13 7.66 7.99
N GLY A 426 25.82 7.47 7.89
CA GLY A 426 25.18 6.38 7.17
C GLY A 426 24.28 5.52 8.06
N HIS A 427 23.26 4.95 7.45
CA HIS A 427 22.35 4.05 8.15
C HIS A 427 22.88 2.62 8.14
N LEU A 428 22.66 1.91 9.24
CA LEU A 428 23.23 0.59 9.46
C LEU A 428 22.15 -0.48 9.58
N CYS A 429 22.46 -1.65 9.04
CA CYS A 429 21.70 -2.87 9.24
C CYS A 429 22.47 -3.76 10.23
N LEU A 430 21.89 -3.98 11.41
CA LEU A 430 22.48 -4.83 12.44
C LEU A 430 21.64 -6.10 12.58
N LEU A 431 22.20 -7.25 12.19
CA LEU A 431 21.49 -8.53 12.20
C LEU A 431 22.04 -9.45 13.28
N ARG A 432 21.19 -10.38 13.75
CA ARG A 432 21.57 -11.42 14.72
C ARG A 432 22.08 -10.81 16.04
N LEU A 433 21.45 -9.73 16.48
CA LEU A 433 21.77 -9.14 17.78
C LEU A 433 21.23 -10.02 18.91
N THR A 434 21.88 -9.95 20.07
CA THR A 434 21.39 -10.52 21.33
C THR A 434 20.82 -9.45 22.27
N GLU A 435 21.23 -8.20 22.06
CA GLU A 435 20.82 -6.99 22.77
C GLU A 435 20.62 -5.88 21.72
N ASP A 436 19.51 -5.17 21.80
CA ASP A 436 19.09 -4.13 20.86
C ASP A 436 19.38 -2.70 21.35
N ASP A 437 19.78 -2.52 22.61
CA ASP A 437 20.27 -1.24 23.15
C ASP A 437 21.80 -1.14 23.19
N TYR A 438 22.32 -0.01 22.69
CA TYR A 438 23.73 0.30 22.85
C TYR A 438 24.10 0.42 24.34
N PRO A 439 25.25 -0.11 24.80
CA PRO A 439 25.56 -0.22 26.22
C PRO A 439 25.53 1.13 26.94
N GLY A 440 24.68 1.23 27.97
CA GLY A 440 24.50 2.43 28.77
C GLY A 440 23.60 3.51 28.16
N ALA A 441 22.96 3.25 27.01
CA ALA A 441 21.95 4.11 26.44
C ALA A 441 20.55 3.70 26.97
N GLU A 442 19.82 4.68 27.51
CA GLU A 442 18.38 4.59 27.80
C GLU A 442 17.54 5.15 26.65
N TYR A 443 18.10 6.09 25.89
CA TYR A 443 17.44 6.78 24.78
C TYR A 443 18.29 6.77 23.51
N ILE A 444 17.64 6.86 22.35
CA ILE A 444 18.29 6.90 21.02
C ILE A 444 19.39 7.97 20.95
N GLU A 445 19.16 9.13 21.55
CA GLU A 445 20.06 10.28 21.52
C GLU A 445 21.41 10.03 22.21
N GLN A 446 21.51 8.98 23.02
CA GLN A 446 22.72 8.60 23.75
C GLN A 446 23.59 7.61 22.98
N TRP A 447 23.14 7.14 21.82
CA TRP A 447 23.93 6.26 20.96
C TRP A 447 25.12 6.99 20.33
N PRO A 448 26.18 6.27 19.91
CA PRO A 448 27.35 6.91 19.29
C PRO A 448 27.01 7.74 18.06
N SER A 449 27.76 8.82 17.85
CA SER A 449 27.62 9.72 16.69
C SER A 449 28.34 9.25 15.42
N TRP A 450 29.00 8.09 15.46
CA TRP A 450 29.70 7.50 14.32
C TRP A 450 29.29 6.05 14.14
N THR A 451 29.35 5.54 12.91
CA THR A 451 28.87 4.18 12.60
C THR A 451 29.84 3.10 13.09
N GLN A 452 31.15 3.38 13.06
CA GLN A 452 32.19 2.44 13.44
C GLN A 452 31.99 1.80 14.83
N PRO A 453 31.79 2.55 15.93
CA PRO A 453 31.59 1.96 17.26
C PRO A 453 30.32 1.12 17.34
N VAL A 454 29.27 1.49 16.60
CA VAL A 454 28.01 0.76 16.56
C VAL A 454 28.17 -0.59 15.85
N LEU A 455 28.82 -0.61 14.68
CA LEU A 455 29.16 -1.84 13.98
C LEU A 455 30.09 -2.74 14.81
N ALA A 456 31.10 -2.15 15.45
CA ALA A 456 32.01 -2.89 16.33
C ALA A 456 31.26 -3.53 17.51
N TRP A 457 30.28 -2.84 18.09
CA TRP A 457 29.41 -3.38 19.13
C TRP A 457 28.55 -4.54 18.61
N GLY A 458 27.87 -4.38 17.47
CA GLY A 458 27.07 -5.44 16.87
C GLY A 458 27.89 -6.71 16.59
N LYS A 459 29.13 -6.56 16.07
CA LYS A 459 30.03 -7.70 15.87
C LYS A 459 30.48 -8.38 17.15
N LYS A 460 30.69 -7.64 18.24
CA LYS A 460 31.05 -8.23 19.54
C LYS A 460 29.97 -9.17 20.09
N GLN A 461 28.71 -8.97 19.69
CA GLN A 461 27.61 -9.87 20.01
C GLN A 461 27.57 -11.13 19.12
N GLY A 462 28.44 -11.22 18.11
CA GLY A 462 28.33 -12.22 17.04
C GLY A 462 27.29 -11.87 15.98
N GLY A 463 26.88 -10.60 15.92
CA GLY A 463 26.01 -10.08 14.87
C GLY A 463 26.69 -10.05 13.51
N VAL A 464 25.88 -9.88 12.47
CA VAL A 464 26.31 -9.66 11.09
C VAL A 464 25.84 -8.27 10.70
N VAL A 465 26.78 -7.38 10.40
CA VAL A 465 26.48 -5.93 10.38
C VAL A 465 26.96 -5.26 9.10
N GLY A 466 26.22 -4.25 8.64
CA GLY A 466 26.48 -3.58 7.38
C GLY A 466 25.79 -2.22 7.24
N TYR A 467 25.85 -1.65 6.04
CA TYR A 467 25.14 -0.41 5.68
C TYR A 467 23.89 -0.71 4.89
N SER A 468 22.81 0.00 5.21
CA SER A 468 21.53 -0.03 4.51
C SER A 468 21.48 0.96 3.34
N HIS A 469 20.58 0.74 2.37
CA HIS A 469 20.23 1.62 1.24
C HIS A 469 21.42 2.43 0.69
N SER A 470 22.48 1.68 0.40
CA SER A 470 23.85 2.20 0.42
C SER A 470 24.11 3.31 -0.59
N GLY A 471 23.36 3.35 -1.69
CA GLY A 471 23.54 4.34 -2.75
C GLY A 471 23.10 5.76 -2.38
N TRP A 472 22.32 5.98 -1.31
CA TRP A 472 21.86 7.34 -0.99
C TRP A 472 23.00 8.26 -0.53
N GLY A 473 23.25 9.34 -1.28
CA GLY A 473 24.42 10.21 -1.06
C GLY A 473 25.66 9.80 -1.85
N LEU A 474 25.58 8.67 -2.56
CA LEU A 474 26.62 8.15 -3.43
C LEU A 474 26.30 8.35 -4.92
N GLU A 475 25.42 9.31 -5.24
CA GLU A 475 25.17 9.75 -6.60
C GLU A 475 26.49 10.15 -7.28
N LEU A 476 26.70 9.66 -8.49
CA LEU A 476 27.81 10.05 -9.35
C LEU A 476 27.39 11.19 -10.28
N PRO A 477 28.32 12.10 -10.64
CA PRO A 477 27.99 13.16 -11.59
C PRO A 477 27.62 12.56 -12.96
N ASP A 478 26.60 13.11 -13.59
CA ASP A 478 26.20 12.78 -14.96
C ASP A 478 27.32 13.10 -15.94
N VAL A 479 27.32 12.39 -17.06
CA VAL A 479 28.13 12.72 -18.24
C VAL A 479 27.33 13.69 -19.11
N MET A 480 27.83 14.91 -19.24
CA MET A 480 27.23 15.96 -20.06
C MET A 480 27.54 15.76 -21.56
N PRO A 481 26.78 16.38 -22.48
CA PRO A 481 27.03 16.24 -23.92
C PRO A 481 28.44 16.67 -24.37
N ASP A 482 29.08 17.59 -23.64
CA ASP A 482 30.46 18.03 -23.88
C ASP A 482 31.51 17.12 -23.22
N GLY A 483 31.08 16.03 -22.57
CA GLY A 483 31.93 15.09 -21.84
C GLY A 483 32.28 15.53 -20.41
N SER A 484 31.87 16.73 -19.97
CA SER A 484 32.07 17.17 -18.59
C SER A 484 31.23 16.35 -17.61
N ARG A 485 31.62 16.37 -16.32
CA ARG A 485 30.92 15.65 -15.25
C ARG A 485 30.22 16.66 -14.35
N GLN A 486 28.90 16.57 -14.22
CA GLN A 486 28.11 17.50 -13.41
C GLN A 486 27.07 16.77 -12.57
N PHE A 487 26.89 17.20 -11.32
CA PHE A 487 25.86 16.64 -10.45
C PHE A 487 24.47 17.15 -10.84
N ARG A 488 23.56 16.22 -11.11
CA ARG A 488 22.17 16.52 -11.44
C ARG A 488 21.41 17.09 -10.25
N GLY A 489 21.66 16.53 -9.06
CA GLY A 489 20.94 16.90 -7.84
C GLY A 489 19.47 16.45 -7.86
N ARG A 490 18.79 16.63 -6.73
CA ARG A 490 17.38 16.18 -6.57
C ARG A 490 16.40 16.95 -7.47
N ASN A 491 16.65 18.25 -7.66
CA ASN A 491 15.85 19.15 -8.47
C ASN A 491 16.72 19.68 -9.61
N PRO A 492 16.87 18.92 -10.71
CA PRO A 492 17.70 19.36 -11.82
C PRO A 492 17.17 20.66 -12.44
N ALA A 493 18.09 21.48 -12.95
CA ALA A 493 17.72 22.65 -13.72
C ALA A 493 16.87 22.25 -14.95
N GLY A 494 15.94 23.12 -15.35
CA GLY A 494 15.15 22.92 -16.56
C GLY A 494 16.06 22.72 -17.79
N GLY A 495 15.80 21.66 -18.57
CA GLY A 495 16.61 21.35 -19.75
C GLY A 495 17.84 20.47 -19.49
N TRP A 496 17.97 19.86 -18.30
CA TRP A 496 19.04 18.90 -18.02
C TRP A 496 19.09 17.76 -19.06
N ASN A 497 20.22 17.66 -19.77
CA ASN A 497 20.46 16.66 -20.81
C ASN A 497 21.69 15.79 -20.53
N GLY A 498 22.19 15.80 -19.28
CA GLY A 498 23.21 14.87 -18.82
C GLY A 498 22.69 13.43 -18.82
N LYS A 499 23.60 12.48 -19.05
CA LYS A 499 23.34 11.04 -18.97
C LYS A 499 23.83 10.51 -17.62
N ALA A 500 23.00 9.70 -16.95
CA ALA A 500 23.39 9.00 -15.74
C ALA A 500 24.69 8.21 -15.95
N ALA A 501 25.54 8.18 -14.92
CA ALA A 501 26.72 7.31 -14.92
C ALA A 501 26.30 5.84 -15.16
N ASP A 502 27.09 5.12 -15.95
CA ASP A 502 26.79 3.76 -16.39
C ASP A 502 28.01 2.82 -16.36
N LYS A 503 29.07 3.23 -15.65
CA LYS A 503 30.34 2.49 -15.54
C LYS A 503 30.54 1.89 -14.15
N LEU A 504 31.20 0.74 -14.12
CA LEU A 504 31.63 0.03 -12.92
C LEU A 504 33.08 -0.49 -13.11
N PRO A 505 34.07 0.02 -12.35
CA PRO A 505 34.01 1.25 -11.57
C PRO A 505 34.06 2.51 -12.47
N ASP A 506 33.32 3.53 -12.08
CA ASP A 506 33.49 4.92 -12.51
C ASP A 506 34.47 5.61 -11.54
N LEU A 507 35.43 6.38 -12.05
CA LEU A 507 36.44 7.05 -11.24
C LEU A 507 35.97 8.39 -10.65
N ALA A 508 34.79 8.88 -11.02
CA ALA A 508 34.21 10.06 -10.39
C ALA A 508 33.92 9.79 -8.91
N MET A 509 34.26 10.77 -8.07
CA MET A 509 33.99 10.68 -6.63
C MET A 509 32.55 11.13 -6.33
N PRO A 510 31.77 10.34 -5.57
CA PRO A 510 30.49 10.80 -5.05
C PRO A 510 30.69 11.83 -3.93
N ARG A 511 29.60 12.46 -3.51
CA ARG A 511 29.61 13.52 -2.48
C ARG A 511 29.61 13.01 -1.05
N PHE A 512 29.16 11.78 -0.81
CA PHE A 512 29.00 11.22 0.54
C PHE A 512 28.10 12.13 1.42
N ASP A 513 27.02 12.64 0.84
CA ASP A 513 26.16 13.69 1.42
C ASP A 513 24.71 13.24 1.67
N GLY A 514 24.50 11.93 1.83
CA GLY A 514 23.18 11.32 2.02
C GLY A 514 23.08 10.49 3.29
N ILE A 515 22.22 9.48 3.26
CA ILE A 515 21.94 8.58 4.39
C ILE A 515 22.49 7.16 4.19
N GLY A 516 23.03 6.86 3.02
CA GLY A 516 23.55 5.54 2.65
C GLY A 516 24.95 5.29 3.20
N ALA A 517 25.81 4.66 2.43
CA ALA A 517 27.10 4.13 2.89
C ALA A 517 28.22 5.19 3.03
N ASN A 518 27.96 6.29 3.76
CA ASN A 518 28.88 7.44 3.82
C ASN A 518 30.23 7.11 4.50
N GLU A 519 30.21 6.45 5.65
CA GLU A 519 31.42 6.07 6.42
C GLU A 519 31.96 4.67 6.06
N TYR A 520 31.39 4.01 5.04
CA TYR A 520 31.70 2.63 4.68
C TYR A 520 33.19 2.36 4.41
N VAL A 521 33.90 3.31 3.78
CA VAL A 521 35.34 3.17 3.49
C VAL A 521 36.16 3.03 4.79
N VAL A 522 35.76 3.72 5.87
CA VAL A 522 36.43 3.64 7.17
C VAL A 522 36.12 2.31 7.85
N THR A 523 34.85 1.90 7.84
CA THR A 523 34.38 0.72 8.59
C THR A 523 34.75 -0.59 7.92
N THR A 524 34.82 -0.65 6.59
CA THR A 524 35.38 -1.79 5.86
C THR A 524 36.89 -1.91 6.08
N THR A 525 37.62 -0.79 6.12
CA THR A 525 39.07 -0.76 6.38
C THR A 525 39.41 -1.24 7.79
N THR A 526 38.58 -0.89 8.77
CA THR A 526 38.75 -1.34 10.17
C THR A 526 38.21 -2.75 10.43
N GLY A 527 37.67 -3.42 9.40
CA GLY A 527 37.20 -4.81 9.48
C GLY A 527 35.90 -4.99 10.27
N VAL A 528 35.17 -3.91 10.56
CA VAL A 528 33.92 -3.95 11.34
C VAL A 528 32.66 -4.02 10.49
N CYS A 529 32.77 -3.92 9.16
CA CYS A 529 31.64 -4.02 8.23
C CYS A 529 31.67 -5.37 7.50
N ASP A 530 30.66 -6.23 7.72
CA ASP A 530 30.57 -7.54 7.09
C ASP A 530 29.94 -7.47 5.69
N PHE A 531 28.97 -6.58 5.46
CA PHE A 531 28.29 -6.43 4.18
C PHE A 531 27.86 -4.99 3.86
N ILE A 532 27.53 -4.76 2.59
CA ILE A 532 26.88 -3.56 2.07
C ILE A 532 25.57 -3.96 1.39
N SER A 533 24.47 -3.29 1.74
CA SER A 533 23.16 -3.52 1.14
C SER A 533 23.06 -2.91 -0.25
N ALA A 534 22.24 -3.55 -1.09
CA ALA A 534 21.97 -3.16 -2.46
C ALA A 534 20.53 -3.53 -2.86
N VAL A 535 20.19 -3.26 -4.11
CA VAL A 535 18.90 -3.58 -4.77
C VAL A 535 17.81 -2.55 -4.51
N ASP A 536 17.86 -1.86 -3.38
CA ASP A 536 16.87 -0.86 -2.99
C ASP A 536 17.15 0.54 -3.56
N THR A 537 18.41 0.88 -3.89
CA THR A 537 18.80 2.15 -4.51
C THR A 537 19.42 1.95 -5.91
N PRO A 538 19.79 3.02 -6.66
CA PRO A 538 20.37 2.88 -7.99
C PRO A 538 21.61 1.97 -8.02
N SER A 539 21.57 0.93 -8.86
CA SER A 539 22.61 -0.10 -8.95
C SER A 539 24.02 0.47 -9.19
N ILE A 540 24.13 1.50 -10.03
CA ILE A 540 25.41 2.15 -10.32
C ILE A 540 26.00 2.83 -9.08
N TRP A 541 25.19 3.41 -8.19
CA TRP A 541 25.69 4.10 -7.00
C TRP A 541 26.22 3.10 -5.97
N GLU A 542 25.43 2.06 -5.69
CA GLU A 542 25.77 0.98 -4.74
C GLU A 542 27.00 0.17 -5.21
N LEU A 543 27.00 -0.26 -6.47
CA LEU A 543 28.06 -1.12 -6.98
C LEU A 543 29.37 -0.38 -7.14
N ASN A 544 29.36 0.94 -7.40
CA ASN A 544 30.61 1.69 -7.57
C ASN A 544 31.46 1.69 -6.30
N VAL A 545 30.89 2.06 -5.15
CA VAL A 545 31.64 2.06 -3.89
C VAL A 545 32.10 0.65 -3.51
N TRP A 546 31.28 -0.37 -3.79
CA TRP A 546 31.65 -1.76 -3.57
C TRP A 546 32.83 -2.21 -4.45
N TYR A 547 32.78 -1.96 -5.77
CA TYR A 547 33.90 -2.31 -6.67
C TYR A 547 35.19 -1.55 -6.36
N HIS A 548 35.11 -0.27 -5.96
CA HIS A 548 36.29 0.48 -5.52
C HIS A 548 36.94 -0.13 -4.29
N THR A 549 36.15 -0.48 -3.28
CA THR A 549 36.69 -1.12 -2.06
C THR A 549 37.21 -2.54 -2.33
N LEU A 550 36.54 -3.32 -3.20
CA LEU A 550 37.04 -4.61 -3.68
C LEU A 550 38.41 -4.48 -4.37
N ASN A 551 38.58 -3.49 -5.25
CA ASN A 551 39.86 -3.22 -5.92
C ASN A 551 40.98 -2.84 -4.93
N CYS A 552 40.63 -2.31 -3.76
CA CYS A 552 41.54 -2.03 -2.65
C CYS A 552 41.76 -3.24 -1.72
N GLY A 553 41.23 -4.42 -2.04
CA GLY A 553 41.40 -5.65 -1.27
C GLY A 553 40.48 -5.77 -0.05
N MET A 554 39.55 -4.84 0.14
CA MET A 554 38.48 -4.93 1.14
C MET A 554 37.43 -5.92 0.63
N THR A 555 36.79 -6.69 1.51
CA THR A 555 36.01 -7.87 1.08
C THR A 555 34.62 -7.98 1.72
N SER A 556 34.06 -6.87 2.20
CA SER A 556 32.68 -6.83 2.65
C SER A 556 31.74 -7.37 1.56
N ARG A 557 30.78 -8.19 1.97
CA ARG A 557 29.86 -8.90 1.06
C ARG A 557 28.78 -7.96 0.55
N ILE A 558 28.13 -8.34 -0.53
CA ILE A 558 26.95 -7.63 -1.03
C ILE A 558 25.70 -8.40 -0.62
N SER A 559 24.66 -7.68 -0.22
CA SER A 559 23.37 -8.25 0.18
C SER A 559 22.22 -7.44 -0.40
N GLY A 560 21.04 -8.05 -0.54
CA GLY A 560 19.86 -7.43 -1.15
C GLY A 560 18.78 -7.14 -0.13
N GLU A 561 18.19 -5.95 -0.21
CA GLU A 561 17.13 -5.51 0.69
C GLU A 561 16.05 -4.68 -0.02
N THR A 562 14.93 -4.42 0.67
CA THR A 562 13.90 -3.49 0.18
C THR A 562 13.86 -2.15 0.89
N ASP A 563 14.24 -2.13 2.17
CA ASP A 563 13.86 -1.07 3.10
C ASP A 563 12.33 -0.82 3.03
N PHE A 564 11.55 -1.90 3.09
CA PHE A 564 10.10 -1.83 3.03
C PHE A 564 9.55 -1.17 4.30
N PRO A 565 8.60 -0.22 4.23
CA PRO A 565 8.00 0.39 3.05
C PRO A 565 8.60 1.76 2.69
N CYS A 566 9.77 2.11 3.24
CA CYS A 566 10.38 3.43 3.13
C CYS A 566 10.90 3.72 1.71
N ILE A 567 11.65 2.79 1.12
CA ILE A 567 12.12 2.92 -0.26
C ILE A 567 11.18 2.18 -1.20
N TYR A 568 10.94 0.89 -0.97
CA TYR A 568 9.98 0.12 -1.74
C TYR A 568 8.72 -0.12 -0.93
N GLY A 569 7.67 0.66 -1.22
CA GLY A 569 6.39 0.58 -0.52
C GLY A 569 5.42 -0.47 -1.07
N ASP A 570 5.77 -1.18 -2.15
CA ASP A 570 4.83 -2.09 -2.82
C ASP A 570 4.73 -3.44 -2.11
N LYS A 571 5.86 -4.10 -1.83
CA LYS A 571 5.94 -5.48 -1.33
C LYS A 571 7.24 -5.71 -0.56
N VAL A 572 7.19 -6.55 0.49
CA VAL A 572 8.39 -7.09 1.14
C VAL A 572 9.13 -8.03 0.19
N GLY A 573 10.45 -8.07 0.28
CA GLY A 573 11.30 -8.91 -0.54
C GLY A 573 11.29 -8.57 -2.03
N LEU A 574 10.91 -7.37 -2.47
CA LEU A 574 11.11 -6.96 -3.86
C LEU A 574 12.60 -7.00 -4.22
N GLY A 575 13.44 -6.31 -3.42
CA GLY A 575 14.87 -6.56 -3.36
C GLY A 575 15.15 -7.66 -2.35
N ARG A 576 16.01 -8.60 -2.72
CA ARG A 576 16.25 -9.79 -1.90
C ARG A 576 17.64 -10.37 -2.12
N ILE A 577 18.12 -11.03 -1.09
CA ILE A 577 19.29 -11.91 -1.10
C ILE A 577 18.83 -13.37 -1.25
N TYR A 578 19.64 -14.19 -1.89
CA TYR A 578 19.51 -15.65 -1.91
C TYR A 578 20.75 -16.25 -1.28
N VAL A 579 20.59 -16.93 -0.16
CA VAL A 579 21.69 -17.61 0.55
C VAL A 579 21.64 -19.10 0.26
N LYS A 580 22.77 -19.66 -0.16
CA LYS A 580 22.92 -21.10 -0.32
C LYS A 580 23.24 -21.73 1.03
N LEU A 581 22.49 -22.75 1.42
CA LEU A 581 22.84 -23.59 2.57
C LEU A 581 23.51 -24.89 2.12
N GLY A 582 24.49 -25.34 2.90
CA GLY A 582 25.18 -26.62 2.73
C GLY A 582 24.21 -27.81 2.83
N GLU A 583 24.62 -28.97 2.29
CA GLU A 583 23.74 -30.14 2.18
C GLU A 583 23.18 -30.62 3.51
N LYS A 584 23.97 -30.50 4.58
CA LYS A 584 23.63 -30.91 5.96
C LYS A 584 23.10 -29.77 6.83
N GLU A 585 23.15 -28.53 6.35
CA GLU A 585 22.62 -27.39 7.09
C GLU A 585 21.11 -27.39 6.99
N GLU A 586 20.40 -27.07 8.07
CA GLU A 586 18.96 -26.81 8.02
C GLU A 586 18.73 -25.31 7.81
N LEU A 587 17.57 -24.94 7.26
CA LEU A 587 17.15 -23.54 7.27
C LEU A 587 16.79 -23.13 8.69
N ASN A 588 17.75 -22.48 9.34
CA ASN A 588 17.58 -21.69 10.54
C ASN A 588 18.28 -20.33 10.32
N TYR A 589 18.00 -19.37 11.20
CA TYR A 589 18.50 -18.00 11.02
C TYR A 589 20.02 -17.91 11.10
N ASP A 590 20.64 -18.66 12.01
CA ASP A 590 22.09 -18.62 12.22
C ASP A 590 22.86 -19.13 10.99
N ASN A 591 22.43 -20.25 10.40
CA ASN A 591 23.01 -20.76 9.17
C ASN A 591 22.79 -19.80 7.99
N TRP A 592 21.58 -19.22 7.89
CA TRP A 592 21.24 -18.30 6.81
C TRP A 592 22.04 -17.00 6.88
N VAL A 593 22.14 -16.39 8.06
CA VAL A 593 22.87 -15.13 8.22
C VAL A 593 24.40 -15.34 8.17
N ASP A 594 24.91 -16.51 8.56
CA ASP A 594 26.31 -16.87 8.32
C ASP A 594 26.62 -17.03 6.82
N GLY A 595 25.69 -17.57 6.05
CA GLY A 595 25.79 -17.61 4.59
C GLY A 595 25.87 -16.21 3.96
N LEU A 596 25.13 -15.23 4.48
CA LEU A 596 25.28 -13.82 4.12
C LEU A 596 26.69 -13.32 4.46
N LYS A 597 27.14 -13.51 5.71
CA LYS A 597 28.44 -13.05 6.21
C LYS A 597 29.61 -13.62 5.41
N THR A 598 29.58 -14.91 5.09
CA THR A 598 30.62 -15.59 4.31
C THR A 598 30.54 -15.24 2.82
N GLY A 599 29.37 -14.77 2.37
CA GLY A 599 29.11 -14.39 0.99
C GLY A 599 28.75 -15.59 0.12
N ARG A 600 28.15 -16.63 0.70
CA ARG A 600 27.57 -17.77 -0.01
C ARG A 600 26.19 -17.40 -0.58
N SER A 601 26.15 -16.27 -1.28
CA SER A 601 24.91 -15.58 -1.65
C SER A 601 25.01 -14.79 -2.96
N TYR A 602 23.87 -14.39 -3.49
CA TYR A 602 23.71 -13.32 -4.49
C TYR A 602 22.46 -12.50 -4.18
N CYS A 603 22.29 -11.33 -4.79
CA CYS A 603 21.13 -10.48 -4.59
C CYS A 603 20.51 -10.01 -5.93
N GLY A 604 19.23 -9.64 -5.90
CA GLY A 604 18.52 -9.12 -7.06
C GLY A 604 17.03 -8.91 -6.79
N ASP A 605 16.26 -8.60 -7.84
CA ASP A 605 14.81 -8.37 -7.80
C ASP A 605 13.96 -9.66 -7.76
N GLY A 606 14.62 -10.82 -7.73
CA GLY A 606 13.99 -12.14 -7.79
C GLY A 606 13.44 -12.53 -9.17
N LEU A 607 13.66 -11.73 -10.21
CA LEU A 607 13.32 -12.07 -11.59
C LEU A 607 14.51 -12.65 -12.37
N SER A 608 15.70 -12.62 -11.78
CA SER A 608 16.91 -13.25 -12.33
C SER A 608 17.67 -13.99 -11.22
N HIS A 609 18.24 -15.13 -11.57
CA HIS A 609 18.95 -16.01 -10.65
C HIS A 609 20.24 -16.50 -11.28
N ILE A 610 21.33 -16.40 -10.51
CA ILE A 610 22.63 -16.95 -10.85
C ILE A 610 22.95 -18.01 -9.79
N LEU A 611 22.71 -19.27 -10.13
CA LEU A 611 22.80 -20.40 -9.21
C LEU A 611 24.13 -21.14 -9.38
N ASP A 612 24.65 -21.61 -8.25
CA ASP A 612 25.84 -22.46 -8.15
C ASP A 612 27.06 -21.91 -8.93
N PHE A 613 27.27 -20.58 -8.81
CA PHE A 613 28.39 -19.86 -9.40
C PHE A 613 29.75 -20.34 -8.88
N LYS A 614 30.67 -20.60 -9.82
CA LYS A 614 32.04 -21.04 -9.57
C LYS A 614 33.05 -20.38 -10.50
N VAL A 615 34.24 -20.12 -9.98
CA VAL A 615 35.43 -19.78 -10.75
C VAL A 615 36.45 -20.89 -10.55
N ASN A 616 36.77 -21.63 -11.62
CA ASN A 616 37.45 -22.91 -11.60
C ASN A 616 36.75 -23.89 -10.63
N ASP A 617 37.41 -24.26 -9.54
CA ASP A 617 36.95 -25.14 -8.48
C ASP A 617 36.42 -24.39 -7.24
N VAL A 618 36.52 -23.06 -7.22
CA VAL A 618 36.11 -22.22 -6.09
C VAL A 618 34.68 -21.73 -6.29
N ALA A 619 33.77 -22.19 -5.41
CA ALA A 619 32.39 -21.73 -5.38
C ALA A 619 32.23 -20.44 -4.56
N VAL A 620 31.18 -19.67 -4.86
CA VAL A 620 30.82 -18.48 -4.09
C VAL A 620 30.60 -18.84 -2.61
N GLY A 621 31.25 -18.11 -1.70
CA GLY A 621 31.19 -18.35 -0.25
C GLY A 621 32.05 -19.49 0.27
N GLU A 622 32.76 -20.23 -0.60
CA GLU A 622 33.66 -21.32 -0.20
C GLU A 622 35.12 -20.85 -0.15
N PRO A 623 35.96 -21.43 0.72
CA PRO A 623 37.39 -21.16 0.72
C PRO A 623 38.05 -21.69 -0.56
N GLY A 624 38.89 -20.86 -1.20
CA GLY A 624 39.72 -21.33 -2.30
C GLY A 624 40.99 -22.04 -1.83
N SER A 625 41.87 -22.37 -2.78
CA SER A 625 43.13 -23.10 -2.52
C SER A 625 44.04 -22.45 -1.47
N ALA A 626 43.97 -21.12 -1.31
CA ALA A 626 44.71 -20.36 -0.30
C ALA A 626 43.97 -20.21 1.05
N GLY A 627 42.85 -20.91 1.26
CA GLY A 627 42.04 -20.87 2.49
C GLY A 627 41.20 -19.60 2.68
N LYS A 628 41.36 -18.58 1.83
CA LYS A 628 40.57 -17.35 1.86
C LYS A 628 39.21 -17.56 1.17
N ILE A 629 38.13 -17.20 1.86
CA ILE A 629 36.75 -17.33 1.39
C ILE A 629 36.54 -16.53 0.10
N SER A 630 35.84 -17.13 -0.88
CA SER A 630 35.50 -16.55 -2.18
C SER A 630 36.72 -16.00 -2.93
N THR A 631 37.90 -16.60 -2.76
CA THR A 631 39.14 -16.14 -3.38
C THR A 631 39.83 -17.27 -4.13
N LEU A 632 39.99 -17.11 -5.44
CA LEU A 632 40.86 -17.96 -6.26
C LEU A 632 42.21 -17.26 -6.43
N ALA A 633 43.27 -17.84 -5.86
CA ALA A 633 44.64 -17.39 -6.09
C ALA A 633 45.16 -17.98 -7.42
N LEU A 634 45.79 -17.13 -8.24
CA LEU A 634 46.45 -17.54 -9.47
C LEU A 634 47.96 -17.29 -9.34
N ASP A 635 48.79 -18.27 -9.69
CA ASP A 635 50.26 -18.12 -9.64
C ASP A 635 50.77 -17.05 -10.61
N LYS A 636 50.04 -16.82 -11.70
CA LYS A 636 50.27 -15.77 -12.70
C LYS A 636 48.97 -15.41 -13.38
N ALA A 637 48.94 -14.25 -14.05
CA ALA A 637 47.81 -13.86 -14.88
C ALA A 637 47.46 -14.97 -15.90
N GLY A 638 46.18 -15.31 -15.98
CA GLY A 638 45.71 -16.43 -16.79
C GLY A 638 44.20 -16.44 -16.96
N ARG A 639 43.70 -17.31 -17.85
CA ARG A 639 42.28 -17.53 -18.03
C ARG A 639 41.73 -18.40 -16.89
N VAL A 640 40.52 -18.07 -16.46
CA VAL A 640 39.75 -18.88 -15.51
C VAL A 640 38.47 -19.38 -16.18
N LYS A 641 37.94 -20.50 -15.72
CA LYS A 641 36.64 -21.02 -16.14
C LYS A 641 35.58 -20.47 -15.19
N VAL A 642 34.60 -19.74 -15.71
CA VAL A 642 33.43 -19.32 -14.95
C VAL A 642 32.25 -20.21 -15.32
N SER A 643 31.53 -20.73 -14.33
CA SER A 643 30.34 -21.56 -14.55
C SER A 643 29.24 -21.23 -13.55
N PHE A 644 27.99 -21.20 -14.02
CA PHE A 644 26.78 -20.98 -13.23
C PHE A 644 25.58 -21.48 -14.03
N ASP A 645 24.49 -21.77 -13.34
CA ASP A 645 23.18 -21.94 -13.96
C ASP A 645 22.42 -20.62 -13.87
N VAL A 646 21.82 -20.17 -14.97
CA VAL A 646 21.07 -18.92 -15.01
C VAL A 646 19.61 -19.18 -15.35
N ALA A 647 18.72 -18.48 -14.65
CA ALA A 647 17.31 -18.43 -14.97
C ALA A 647 16.82 -16.99 -14.84
N ALA A 648 15.96 -16.57 -15.76
CA ALA A 648 15.48 -15.20 -15.83
C ALA A 648 14.03 -15.19 -16.33
N TYR A 649 13.23 -14.28 -15.78
CA TYR A 649 11.82 -14.14 -16.12
C TYR A 649 11.52 -12.75 -16.69
N LEU A 650 11.17 -12.75 -17.96
CA LEU A 650 10.63 -11.60 -18.66
C LEU A 650 9.14 -11.84 -18.90
N ALA A 651 8.28 -11.03 -18.30
CA ALA A 651 6.83 -11.28 -18.27
C ALA A 651 6.20 -11.32 -19.67
N SER A 652 6.73 -10.56 -20.63
CA SER A 652 6.30 -10.53 -22.04
C SER A 652 7.38 -11.07 -22.99
N GLU A 653 6.94 -11.76 -24.05
CA GLU A 653 7.86 -12.31 -25.06
C GLU A 653 8.53 -11.19 -25.86
N LYS A 654 7.70 -10.21 -26.23
CA LYS A 654 8.09 -8.99 -26.93
C LYS A 654 7.99 -7.79 -25.98
N PRO A 655 8.76 -6.72 -26.23
CA PRO A 655 8.63 -5.47 -25.49
C PRO A 655 7.19 -4.95 -25.48
N THR A 656 6.69 -4.59 -24.29
CA THR A 656 5.44 -3.84 -24.13
C THR A 656 5.76 -2.34 -23.97
N PRO A 657 4.75 -1.45 -24.00
CA PRO A 657 4.96 -0.04 -23.65
C PRO A 657 5.63 0.13 -22.27
N GLU A 658 5.31 -0.72 -21.30
CA GLU A 658 5.93 -0.74 -19.97
C GLU A 658 7.39 -1.18 -20.05
N THR A 659 7.70 -2.24 -20.81
CA THR A 659 9.09 -2.66 -21.08
C THR A 659 9.90 -1.51 -21.65
N ASP A 660 9.39 -0.84 -22.68
CA ASP A 660 10.09 0.27 -23.32
C ASP A 660 10.21 1.50 -22.40
N ALA A 661 9.21 1.74 -21.56
CA ALA A 661 9.29 2.78 -20.53
C ALA A 661 10.42 2.49 -19.53
N ILE A 662 10.57 1.24 -19.07
CA ILE A 662 11.67 0.82 -18.17
C ILE A 662 13.02 0.96 -18.86
N ARG A 663 13.15 0.50 -20.12
CA ARG A 663 14.39 0.55 -20.91
C ARG A 663 14.87 1.98 -21.17
N LYS A 664 13.94 2.93 -21.37
CA LYS A 664 14.26 4.34 -21.68
C LYS A 664 14.52 5.19 -20.44
N ARG A 665 14.07 4.76 -19.26
CA ARG A 665 14.34 5.46 -17.99
C ARG A 665 15.83 5.47 -17.70
N ARG A 666 16.28 6.54 -17.06
CA ARG A 666 17.67 6.63 -16.61
C ARG A 666 17.98 5.52 -15.60
N LEU A 667 19.25 5.15 -15.47
CA LEU A 667 19.68 4.08 -14.56
C LEU A 667 19.48 4.44 -13.07
N ASP A 668 19.39 5.73 -12.76
CA ASP A 668 19.09 6.30 -11.44
C ASP A 668 17.59 6.57 -11.22
N GLU A 669 16.72 6.03 -12.07
CA GLU A 669 15.26 6.09 -11.93
C GLU A 669 14.68 4.69 -11.66
N LYS A 670 13.64 4.61 -10.82
CA LYS A 670 12.97 3.34 -10.55
C LYS A 670 12.30 2.78 -11.80
N PRO A 671 12.25 1.45 -11.97
CA PRO A 671 12.89 0.45 -11.12
C PRO A 671 14.40 0.35 -11.40
N TYR A 672 15.22 0.34 -10.36
CA TYR A 672 16.68 0.44 -10.45
C TYR A 672 17.33 -0.83 -11.03
N TRP A 673 16.95 -1.99 -10.48
CA TRP A 673 17.57 -3.29 -10.74
C TRP A 673 16.79 -4.19 -11.72
N ASN A 674 15.73 -3.67 -12.35
CA ASN A 674 14.83 -4.49 -13.16
C ASN A 674 15.51 -5.06 -14.41
N LEU A 675 15.32 -6.36 -14.62
CA LEU A 675 15.93 -7.12 -15.71
C LEU A 675 15.61 -6.58 -17.12
N GLU A 676 14.47 -5.92 -17.34
CA GLU A 676 14.10 -5.38 -18.67
C GLU A 676 15.12 -4.36 -19.20
N ARG A 677 15.91 -3.73 -18.32
CA ARG A 677 17.04 -2.86 -18.71
C ARG A 677 18.14 -3.60 -19.47
N SER A 678 18.25 -4.90 -19.29
CA SER A 678 19.26 -5.77 -19.91
C SER A 678 18.73 -6.54 -21.13
N ARG A 679 17.47 -6.33 -21.53
CA ARG A 679 16.88 -7.00 -22.71
C ARG A 679 17.66 -6.64 -23.98
N MET A 680 18.10 -7.66 -24.71
CA MET A 680 18.73 -7.51 -26.03
C MET A 680 17.69 -7.68 -27.15
N GLY A 681 17.52 -6.66 -27.98
CA GLY A 681 16.55 -6.69 -29.08
C GLY A 681 15.10 -6.83 -28.59
N ASP A 682 14.31 -7.61 -29.32
CA ASP A 682 12.86 -7.76 -29.10
C ASP A 682 12.45 -9.16 -28.62
N SER A 683 13.41 -10.05 -28.33
CA SER A 683 13.14 -11.40 -27.80
C SER A 683 13.40 -11.47 -26.30
N ARG A 684 12.96 -12.58 -25.68
CA ARG A 684 13.36 -12.95 -24.32
C ARG A 684 14.75 -13.56 -24.28
#